data_AF-A0A932U2K6-F1
#
_entry.id   AF-A0A932U2K6-F1
#
_cell.length_a   1.000
_cell.length_b   1.000
_cell.length_c   1.000
_cell.angle_alpha   90.00
_cell.angle_beta   90.00
_cell.angle_gamma   90.00
#
_symmetry.space_group_name_H-M   'P 1'
#
loop_
_entity.id
_entity.type
_entity.pdbx_description
1 polymer ?
#
loop_
_entity_poly.entity_id
_entity_poly.type
_entity_poly.pdbx_seq_one_letter_code
_entity_poly.pdbx_strand_id
1 'polypeptide(L)'
;MNAGKQTAGYFSVYLLLSALFYAPILLGLGTFPDGDFTHHFLPFSLFQQSEWLAGRWLPVWNPYTYGGHPFLADVQAAVFYPLGDLLLLLTLPFNSPAARLYFLQIEAVLHIALAGFFTHLLVQRLTGNRQAAFTAGAFFALSGYLTGYPPLQLAILRTAIWLPLILWLLLRAVDDQAQRRWWIGASAAWATAFLAGHPQTFLHLSYAVIGWMGVLLVASGRWQVAGGRSQVAHVTADHSQFIIHNSLFTIHPLILLTRFAALLLLTVAFSAVQLLPSLEFTQLSVRASVDYAYVSGGFPVQDTWQMLFPGILSQFSPLFIGLPGLFLAVLSLMRNAECGIAIRHSPFTIHHSLFFLLTTTLALLLSFGDHSFLYPLFYRYAPGWNLFRGQERAAYLVVFGLSVLAGYGMAALPGLSWRARRLAASALVGGVAFGGLIFGLFWQMAGRGALPNGEYWLVMGLSLLVALTVAWLLWKKEWQPQRGWALAVLGMAVLLWANGGTNVDDFGPSRKTLLAPEVVAAQAAQGDGRVYNEYRVYEDYGMSIGAEDVWGSSPLRLARYAALFDNFPLDRMWQLLGVETVLTWRRELPVSSTLLAEFPQATDTTYLHRLVEDNPRAWLVQDVQLADDVTALALLADHAFDLSHTALLPPDAVSSSLHPFIPSSLQPTIQLSRLASNRLRITLSDNPGGLLVISENWLPGWRVDSPIPNTQ
;
A
#
# COMPACT_ATOMS: atom_id res chain seq x y z
N MET A 1 -24.94 28.27 -1.97
CA MET A 1 -23.64 28.74 -1.44
C MET A 1 -23.29 28.22 -0.02
N ASN A 2 -24.23 27.94 0.89
CA ASN A 2 -23.88 27.53 2.27
C ASN A 2 -23.37 26.08 2.45
N ALA A 3 -23.81 25.12 1.62
CA ALA A 3 -23.39 23.72 1.76
C ALA A 3 -21.91 23.51 1.43
N GLY A 4 -21.40 24.13 0.35
CA GLY A 4 -20.00 24.00 -0.07
C GLY A 4 -19.00 24.60 0.94
N LYS A 5 -19.35 25.74 1.55
CA LYS A 5 -18.53 26.35 2.61
C LYS A 5 -18.43 25.47 3.86
N GLN A 6 -19.53 24.80 4.22
CA GLN A 6 -19.54 23.89 5.37
C GLN A 6 -18.74 22.61 5.11
N THR A 7 -18.78 22.06 3.90
CA THR A 7 -17.96 20.89 3.52
C THR A 7 -16.47 21.22 3.55
N ALA A 8 -16.06 22.39 3.03
CA ALA A 8 -14.68 22.85 3.10
C ALA A 8 -14.17 22.99 4.55
N GLY A 9 -15.03 23.48 5.46
CA GLY A 9 -14.69 23.58 6.88
C GLY A 9 -14.34 22.23 7.53
N TYR A 10 -15.02 21.13 7.16
CA TYR A 10 -14.70 19.81 7.71
C TYR A 10 -13.36 19.26 7.21
N PHE A 11 -12.97 19.53 5.96
CA PHE A 11 -11.66 19.12 5.49
C PHE A 11 -10.54 19.80 6.29
N SER A 12 -10.66 21.09 6.59
CA SER A 12 -9.73 21.80 7.47
C SER A 12 -9.67 21.21 8.89
N VAL A 13 -10.79 20.71 9.43
CA VAL A 13 -10.82 20.03 10.72
C VAL A 13 -10.03 18.72 10.69
N TYR A 14 -10.17 17.91 9.63
CA TYR A 14 -9.40 16.67 9.49
C TYR A 14 -7.91 16.95 9.25
N LEU A 15 -7.57 17.98 8.48
CA LEU A 15 -6.18 18.43 8.33
C LEU A 15 -5.57 18.83 9.68
N LEU A 16 -6.29 19.62 10.48
CA LEU A 16 -5.84 20.00 11.81
C LEU A 16 -5.70 18.77 12.73
N LEU A 17 -6.66 17.85 12.68
CA LEU A 17 -6.63 16.64 13.50
C LEU A 17 -5.41 15.76 13.18
N SER A 18 -5.16 15.50 11.90
CA SER A 18 -3.99 14.73 11.46
C SER A 18 -2.69 15.47 11.75
N ALA A 19 -2.68 16.80 11.61
CA ALA A 19 -1.51 17.61 11.94
C ALA A 19 -1.18 17.61 13.44
N LEU A 20 -2.20 17.61 14.31
CA LEU A 20 -2.01 17.49 15.76
C LEU A 20 -1.50 16.10 16.14
N PHE A 21 -2.04 15.04 15.52
CA PHE A 21 -1.59 13.67 15.75
C PHE A 21 -0.12 13.49 15.35
N TYR A 22 0.29 14.01 14.20
CA TYR A 22 1.67 13.95 13.69
C TYR A 22 2.47 15.23 13.96
N ALA A 23 2.11 15.98 15.00
CA ALA A 23 2.79 17.24 15.34
C ALA A 23 4.30 17.08 15.53
N PRO A 24 4.82 16.00 16.19
CA PRO A 24 6.26 15.80 16.30
C PRO A 24 6.96 15.77 14.93
N ILE A 25 6.36 15.10 13.94
CA ILE A 25 6.92 14.97 12.58
C ILE A 25 6.85 16.30 11.84
N LEU A 26 5.67 16.95 11.85
CA LEU A 26 5.48 18.20 11.11
C LEU A 26 6.32 19.35 11.66
N LEU A 27 6.58 19.36 12.97
CA LEU A 27 7.46 20.32 13.64
C LEU A 27 8.95 19.97 13.50
N GLY A 28 9.30 18.86 12.85
CA GLY A 28 10.67 18.39 12.68
C GLY A 28 11.32 17.87 13.97
N LEU A 29 10.52 17.60 15.00
CA LEU A 29 10.95 17.04 16.29
C LEU A 29 11.05 15.50 16.23
N GLY A 30 10.42 14.87 15.25
CA GLY A 30 10.49 13.43 15.00
C GLY A 30 10.41 13.09 13.52
N THR A 31 10.52 11.80 13.23
CA THR A 31 10.42 11.24 11.87
C THR A 31 9.83 9.85 11.93
N PHE A 32 9.27 9.35 10.83
CA PHE A 32 8.90 7.94 10.75
C PHE A 32 10.14 7.03 10.97
N PRO A 33 9.93 5.86 11.61
CA PRO A 33 10.99 4.91 11.90
C PRO A 33 11.66 4.38 10.64
N ASP A 34 12.82 3.76 10.85
CA ASP A 34 13.57 3.14 9.77
C ASP A 34 12.82 1.93 9.18
N GLY A 35 12.92 1.72 7.87
CA GLY A 35 12.21 0.65 7.16
C GLY A 35 11.86 1.04 5.72
N ASP A 36 10.86 0.38 5.14
CA ASP A 36 10.44 0.56 3.73
C ASP A 36 10.22 2.04 3.36
N PHE A 37 9.69 2.85 4.28
CA PHE A 37 9.48 4.28 4.03
C PHE A 37 10.77 5.01 3.64
N THR A 38 11.86 4.73 4.35
CA THR A 38 13.17 5.36 4.16
C THR A 38 14.02 4.62 3.13
N HIS A 39 13.90 3.30 3.05
CA HIS A 39 14.80 2.47 2.23
C HIS A 39 14.22 2.06 0.88
N HIS A 40 12.90 2.17 0.68
CA HIS A 40 12.26 1.83 -0.59
C HIS A 40 11.52 3.03 -1.19
N PHE A 41 10.58 3.64 -0.45
CA PHE A 41 9.76 4.73 -0.99
C PHE A 41 10.54 6.04 -1.19
N LEU A 42 11.50 6.37 -0.31
CA LEU A 42 12.35 7.54 -0.48
C LEU A 42 13.28 7.42 -1.71
N PRO A 43 14.05 6.33 -1.92
CA PRO A 43 14.88 6.18 -3.12
C PRO A 43 14.08 6.24 -4.43
N PHE A 44 12.92 5.58 -4.51
CA PHE A 44 12.04 5.65 -5.68
C PHE A 44 11.60 7.10 -5.98
N SER A 45 11.23 7.81 -4.92
CA SER A 45 10.79 9.20 -4.98
C SER A 45 11.90 10.17 -5.38
N LEU A 46 13.14 9.93 -4.92
CA LEU A 46 14.34 10.67 -5.33
C LEU A 46 14.72 10.37 -6.79
N PHE A 47 14.64 9.11 -7.20
CA PHE A 47 14.88 8.71 -8.58
C PHE A 47 13.89 9.39 -9.53
N GLN A 48 12.58 9.33 -9.25
CA GLN A 48 11.57 10.03 -10.05
C GLN A 48 11.81 11.55 -10.08
N GLN A 49 12.17 12.16 -8.95
CA GLN A 49 12.53 13.59 -8.91
C GLN A 49 13.72 13.90 -9.82
N SER A 50 14.76 13.07 -9.79
CA SER A 50 15.97 13.26 -10.61
C SER A 50 15.67 13.16 -12.10
N GLU A 51 14.79 12.22 -12.50
CA GLU A 51 14.36 12.05 -13.89
C GLU A 51 13.56 13.26 -14.37
N TRP A 52 12.64 13.78 -13.55
CA TRP A 52 11.87 14.99 -13.87
C TRP A 52 12.76 16.23 -14.00
N LEU A 53 13.72 16.43 -13.08
CA LEU A 53 14.68 17.52 -13.15
C LEU A 53 15.57 17.44 -14.39
N ALA A 54 15.84 16.24 -14.89
CA ALA A 54 16.59 16.01 -16.11
C ALA A 54 15.72 16.05 -17.39
N GLY A 55 14.44 16.47 -17.29
CA GLY A 55 13.51 16.60 -18.41
C GLY A 55 12.85 15.28 -18.85
N ARG A 56 13.07 14.19 -18.13
CA ARG A 56 12.50 12.85 -18.38
C ARG A 56 11.29 12.63 -17.46
N TRP A 57 10.14 13.13 -17.90
CA TRP A 57 8.89 13.06 -17.12
C TRP A 57 8.34 11.64 -16.94
N LEU A 58 8.74 10.70 -17.80
CA LEU A 58 8.33 9.29 -17.77
C LEU A 58 9.54 8.39 -17.49
N PRO A 59 9.85 8.11 -16.21
CA PRO A 59 10.96 7.24 -15.83
C PRO A 59 10.63 5.78 -16.14
N VAL A 60 11.08 5.28 -17.31
CA VAL A 60 10.77 3.92 -17.78
C VAL A 60 11.71 2.84 -17.24
N TRP A 61 12.96 3.18 -16.97
CA TRP A 61 14.02 2.23 -16.62
C TRP A 61 14.84 2.75 -15.44
N ASN A 62 15.10 1.91 -14.45
CA ASN A 62 15.95 2.19 -13.31
C ASN A 62 17.21 1.31 -13.42
N PRO A 63 18.41 1.88 -13.68
CA PRO A 63 19.64 1.11 -13.79
C PRO A 63 20.24 0.71 -12.43
N TYR A 64 19.72 1.25 -11.33
CA TYR A 64 20.35 1.20 -10.02
C TYR A 64 19.91 0.02 -9.16
N THR A 65 18.93 -0.75 -9.62
CA THR A 65 18.33 -1.88 -8.91
C THR A 65 18.33 -3.08 -9.83
N TYR A 66 18.72 -4.26 -9.34
CA TYR A 66 18.79 -5.52 -10.10
C TYR A 66 19.62 -5.44 -11.39
N GLY A 67 20.62 -4.55 -11.46
CA GLY A 67 21.37 -4.29 -12.69
C GLY A 67 20.52 -3.73 -13.84
N GLY A 68 19.30 -3.29 -13.57
CA GLY A 68 18.30 -2.81 -14.54
C GLY A 68 16.89 -3.28 -14.21
N HIS A 69 15.98 -2.35 -13.90
CA HIS A 69 14.61 -2.64 -13.46
C HIS A 69 13.58 -1.76 -14.21
N PRO A 70 12.43 -2.31 -14.67
CA PRO A 70 11.41 -1.52 -15.36
C PRO A 70 10.59 -0.65 -14.39
N PHE A 71 11.15 0.52 -14.04
CA PHE A 71 10.61 1.42 -13.02
C PHE A 71 9.15 1.82 -13.23
N LEU A 72 8.76 2.19 -14.46
CA LEU A 72 7.37 2.57 -14.77
C LEU A 72 6.39 1.40 -14.62
N ALA A 73 6.84 0.18 -14.96
CA ALA A 73 6.01 -1.01 -14.89
C ALA A 73 5.86 -1.54 -13.47
N ASP A 74 6.77 -1.18 -12.56
CA ASP A 74 6.62 -1.47 -11.15
C ASP A 74 5.52 -0.60 -10.54
N VAL A 75 4.39 -1.23 -10.22
CA VAL A 75 3.24 -0.55 -9.62
C VAL A 75 3.60 0.22 -8.35
N GLN A 76 4.58 -0.23 -7.56
CA GLN A 76 4.95 0.44 -6.31
C GLN A 76 5.61 1.80 -6.53
N ALA A 77 6.19 2.03 -7.71
CA ALA A 77 6.73 3.33 -8.07
C ALA A 77 5.67 4.42 -8.16
N ALA A 78 4.41 4.05 -8.41
CA ALA A 78 3.27 4.96 -8.39
C ALA A 78 3.49 6.22 -9.25
N VAL A 79 4.15 6.06 -10.41
CA VAL A 79 4.58 7.16 -11.33
C VAL A 79 3.40 7.97 -11.88
N PHE A 80 2.19 7.42 -11.82
CA PHE A 80 0.96 8.07 -12.26
C PHE A 80 0.00 8.39 -11.10
N TYR A 81 0.50 8.42 -9.86
CA TYR A 81 -0.33 8.71 -8.71
C TYR A 81 -0.52 10.23 -8.51
N PRO A 82 -1.71 10.78 -8.81
CA PRO A 82 -1.89 12.23 -8.96
C PRO A 82 -1.61 13.04 -7.70
N LEU A 83 -1.91 12.52 -6.50
CA LEU A 83 -1.64 13.25 -5.26
C LEU A 83 -0.15 13.30 -4.93
N GLY A 84 0.56 12.18 -5.12
CA GLY A 84 2.01 12.09 -4.91
C GLY A 84 2.77 12.93 -5.95
N ASP A 85 2.37 12.84 -7.22
CA ASP A 85 2.96 13.60 -8.32
C ASP A 85 2.73 15.11 -8.21
N LEU A 86 1.53 15.52 -7.77
CA LEU A 86 1.27 16.93 -7.49
C LEU A 86 2.15 17.45 -6.36
N LEU A 87 2.32 16.68 -5.28
CA LEU A 87 3.19 17.08 -4.18
C LEU A 87 4.66 17.10 -4.61
N LEU A 88 5.10 16.13 -5.42
CA LEU A 88 6.42 16.13 -6.04
C LEU A 88 6.63 17.40 -6.88
N LEU A 89 5.70 17.72 -7.79
CA LEU A 89 5.75 18.91 -8.63
C LEU A 89 5.89 20.20 -7.80
N LEU A 90 5.08 20.33 -6.75
CA LEU A 90 5.09 21.49 -5.85
C LEU A 90 6.38 21.60 -5.00
N THR A 91 7.10 20.49 -4.85
CA THR A 91 8.31 20.40 -4.00
C THR A 91 9.59 20.15 -4.80
N LEU A 92 9.51 20.14 -6.14
CA LEU A 92 10.65 19.95 -7.04
C LEU A 92 11.88 20.81 -6.72
N PRO A 93 11.75 22.10 -6.34
CA PRO A 93 12.91 22.93 -6.03
C PRO A 93 13.73 22.45 -4.82
N PHE A 94 13.15 21.61 -3.96
CA PHE A 94 13.81 21.05 -2.79
C PHE A 94 14.42 19.69 -3.14
N ASN A 95 15.71 19.67 -3.40
CA ASN A 95 16.43 18.50 -3.94
C ASN A 95 17.25 17.73 -2.90
N SER A 96 17.21 18.11 -1.61
CA SER A 96 17.92 17.34 -0.58
C SER A 96 17.10 16.10 -0.17
N PRO A 97 17.75 14.94 0.08
CA PRO A 97 17.07 13.75 0.58
C PRO A 97 16.23 14.01 1.83
N ALA A 98 16.75 14.81 2.77
CA ALA A 98 16.05 15.16 4.01
C ALA A 98 14.75 15.94 3.74
N ALA A 99 14.78 16.90 2.81
CA ALA A 99 13.58 17.62 2.40
C ALA A 99 12.58 16.69 1.71
N ARG A 100 13.06 15.81 0.83
CA ARG A 100 12.19 14.83 0.14
C ARG A 100 11.51 13.89 1.13
N LEU A 101 12.25 13.36 2.10
CA LEU A 101 11.72 12.55 3.18
C LEU A 101 10.66 13.31 3.99
N TYR A 102 10.92 14.57 4.33
CA TYR A 102 9.94 15.41 5.02
C TYR A 102 8.63 15.60 4.21
N PHE A 103 8.72 15.86 2.91
CA PHE A 103 7.53 15.99 2.06
C PHE A 103 6.76 14.68 1.88
N LEU A 104 7.44 13.53 1.82
CA LEU A 104 6.76 12.23 1.84
C LEU A 104 5.99 12.02 3.15
N GLN A 105 6.52 12.48 4.29
CA GLN A 105 5.81 12.41 5.56
C GLN A 105 4.59 13.34 5.57
N ILE A 106 4.70 14.55 5.03
CA ILE A 106 3.54 15.45 4.81
C ILE A 106 2.48 14.75 3.94
N GLU A 107 2.92 14.04 2.89
CA GLU A 107 2.03 13.27 2.04
C GLU A 107 1.24 12.24 2.85
N ALA A 108 1.92 11.44 3.68
CA ALA A 108 1.27 10.45 4.53
C ALA A 108 0.24 11.11 5.47
N VAL A 109 0.59 12.23 6.12
CA VAL A 109 -0.32 12.99 6.99
C VAL A 109 -1.55 13.50 6.23
N LEU A 110 -1.36 14.01 5.01
CA LEU A 110 -2.45 14.44 4.14
C LEU A 110 -3.40 13.29 3.80
N HIS A 111 -2.87 12.09 3.53
CA HIS A 111 -3.69 10.91 3.25
C HIS A 111 -4.55 10.54 4.46
N ILE A 112 -4.02 10.60 5.68
CA ILE A 112 -4.80 10.35 6.91
C ILE A 112 -5.97 11.35 7.02
N ALA A 113 -5.74 12.63 6.72
CA ALA A 113 -6.80 13.64 6.72
C ALA A 113 -7.88 13.35 5.66
N LEU A 114 -7.46 12.95 4.46
CA LEU A 114 -8.37 12.56 3.36
C LEU A 114 -9.19 11.32 3.72
N ALA A 115 -8.59 10.32 4.37
CA ALA A 115 -9.27 9.11 4.82
C ALA A 115 -10.45 9.46 5.75
N GLY A 116 -10.19 10.32 6.73
CA GLY A 116 -11.21 10.81 7.67
C GLY A 116 -12.29 11.65 6.97
N PHE A 117 -11.88 12.56 6.09
CA PHE A 117 -12.80 13.42 5.36
C PHE A 117 -13.71 12.63 4.39
N PHE A 118 -13.17 11.68 3.62
CA PHE A 118 -13.97 10.86 2.72
C PHE A 118 -14.95 9.96 3.48
N THR A 119 -14.54 9.42 4.62
CA THR A 119 -15.42 8.65 5.50
C THR A 119 -16.51 9.53 6.10
N HIS A 120 -16.19 10.78 6.47
CA HIS A 120 -17.18 11.77 6.88
C HIS A 120 -18.22 12.02 5.79
N LEU A 121 -17.79 12.25 4.54
CA LEU A 121 -18.71 12.46 3.42
C LEU A 121 -19.67 11.29 3.26
N LEU A 122 -19.14 10.06 3.27
CA LEU A 122 -19.91 8.83 3.19
C LEU A 122 -20.93 8.74 4.32
N VAL A 123 -20.50 8.83 5.57
CA VAL A 123 -21.38 8.63 6.74
C VAL A 123 -22.38 9.77 6.90
N GLN A 124 -22.02 11.01 6.54
CA GLN A 124 -22.95 12.13 6.48
C GLN A 124 -24.08 11.87 5.48
N ARG A 125 -23.78 11.25 4.33
CA ARG A 125 -24.80 10.86 3.35
C ARG A 125 -25.63 9.69 3.84
N LEU A 126 -25.01 8.71 4.49
CA LEU A 126 -25.67 7.50 4.99
C LEU A 126 -26.60 7.75 6.18
N THR A 127 -26.25 8.68 7.08
CA THR A 127 -26.96 8.87 8.35
C THR A 127 -27.70 10.21 8.45
N GLY A 128 -27.37 11.19 7.60
CA GLY A 128 -27.86 12.56 7.73
C GLY A 128 -27.32 13.31 8.97
N ASN A 129 -26.44 12.69 9.78
CA ASN A 129 -26.00 13.22 11.07
C ASN A 129 -24.51 13.61 11.04
N ARG A 130 -24.24 14.89 11.31
CA ARG A 130 -22.88 15.47 11.31
C ARG A 130 -21.97 14.93 12.40
N GLN A 131 -22.54 14.68 13.58
CA GLN A 131 -21.80 14.13 14.71
C GLN A 131 -21.41 12.67 14.43
N ALA A 132 -22.32 11.90 13.83
CA ALA A 132 -22.04 10.55 13.36
C ALA A 132 -20.96 10.51 12.28
N ALA A 133 -21.08 11.41 11.29
CA ALA A 133 -20.10 11.55 10.22
C ALA A 133 -18.70 11.91 10.75
N PHE A 134 -18.63 12.89 11.65
CA PHE A 134 -17.38 13.29 12.27
C PHE A 134 -16.74 12.13 13.04
N THR A 135 -17.53 11.44 13.87
CA THR A 135 -17.08 10.32 14.70
C THR A 135 -16.50 9.20 13.84
N ALA A 136 -17.21 8.77 12.79
CA ALA A 136 -16.73 7.72 11.90
C ALA A 136 -15.45 8.12 11.17
N GLY A 137 -15.37 9.35 10.66
CA GLY A 137 -14.17 9.85 9.99
C GLY A 137 -12.96 9.95 10.92
N ALA A 138 -13.15 10.43 12.16
CA ALA A 138 -12.07 10.51 13.14
C ALA A 138 -11.59 9.12 13.58
N PHE A 139 -12.50 8.17 13.83
CA PHE A 139 -12.12 6.83 14.25
C PHE A 139 -11.41 6.05 13.15
N PHE A 140 -11.81 6.23 11.90
CA PHE A 140 -11.10 5.61 10.79
C PHE A 140 -9.71 6.23 10.62
N ALA A 141 -9.61 7.56 10.52
CA ALA A 141 -8.34 8.25 10.31
C ALA A 141 -7.30 7.96 11.39
N LEU A 142 -7.73 7.88 12.66
CA LEU A 142 -6.84 7.68 13.81
C LEU A 142 -6.80 6.22 14.30
N SER A 143 -7.38 5.29 13.53
CA SER A 143 -7.39 3.86 13.87
C SER A 143 -5.99 3.24 13.89
N GLY A 144 -5.82 2.16 14.66
CA GLY A 144 -4.55 1.43 14.73
C GLY A 144 -4.09 0.89 13.36
N TYR A 145 -5.02 0.59 12.44
CA TYR A 145 -4.65 0.25 11.07
C TYR A 145 -4.01 1.45 10.37
N LEU A 146 -4.72 2.58 10.22
CA LEU A 146 -4.24 3.69 9.38
C LEU A 146 -3.05 4.44 9.99
N THR A 147 -2.89 4.44 11.31
CA THR A 147 -1.75 5.07 11.97
C THR A 147 -0.64 4.07 12.34
N GLY A 148 -0.82 2.78 12.05
CA GLY A 148 0.13 1.69 12.30
C GLY A 148 1.13 1.53 11.15
N TYR A 149 1.29 0.34 10.58
CA TYR A 149 2.27 0.13 9.50
C TYR A 149 2.01 0.83 8.13
N PRO A 150 0.77 1.19 7.69
CA PRO A 150 0.54 1.74 6.35
C PRO A 150 1.25 3.07 6.03
N PRO A 151 1.42 4.03 6.96
CA PRO A 151 2.30 5.18 6.74
C PRO A 151 3.75 4.79 6.42
N LEU A 152 4.24 3.64 6.93
CA LEU A 152 5.56 3.13 6.62
C LEU A 152 5.61 2.42 5.25
N GLN A 153 4.48 1.86 4.80
CA GLN A 153 4.31 1.27 3.49
C GLN A 153 3.39 2.14 2.63
N LEU A 154 3.92 3.27 2.16
CA LEU A 154 3.13 4.39 1.65
C LEU A 154 2.13 4.01 0.55
N ALA A 155 2.45 3.04 -0.31
CA ALA A 155 1.52 2.53 -1.33
C ALA A 155 0.20 1.97 -0.72
N ILE A 156 0.27 1.32 0.45
CA ILE A 156 -0.91 0.79 1.17
C ILE A 156 -1.79 1.93 1.62
N LEU A 157 -1.20 2.94 2.29
CA LEU A 157 -1.93 4.11 2.74
C LEU A 157 -2.56 4.85 1.56
N ARG A 158 -1.78 5.17 0.52
CA ARG A 158 -2.26 5.85 -0.70
C ARG A 158 -3.46 5.14 -1.33
N THR A 159 -3.46 3.81 -1.36
CA THR A 159 -4.53 3.00 -1.94
C THR A 159 -5.78 2.97 -1.03
N ALA A 160 -5.58 2.76 0.27
CA ALA A 160 -6.63 2.54 1.25
C ALA A 160 -7.59 3.73 1.41
N ILE A 161 -7.13 4.96 1.24
CA ILE A 161 -7.97 6.12 1.53
C ILE A 161 -9.14 6.32 0.56
N TRP A 162 -9.12 5.70 -0.63
CA TRP A 162 -10.08 5.99 -1.70
C TRP A 162 -11.41 5.27 -1.56
N LEU A 163 -11.49 4.14 -0.83
CA LEU A 163 -12.73 3.37 -0.68
C LEU A 163 -13.92 4.22 -0.24
N PRO A 164 -13.85 5.04 0.83
CA PRO A 164 -15.00 5.77 1.32
C PRO A 164 -15.49 6.80 0.29
N LEU A 165 -14.58 7.41 -0.47
CA LEU A 165 -14.93 8.34 -1.54
C LEU A 165 -15.64 7.63 -2.69
N ILE A 166 -15.15 6.46 -3.11
CA ILE A 166 -15.78 5.67 -4.17
C ILE A 166 -17.20 5.27 -3.75
N LEU A 167 -17.40 4.77 -2.53
CA LEU A 167 -18.73 4.42 -2.02
C LEU A 167 -19.67 5.63 -1.97
N TRP A 168 -19.16 6.79 -1.56
CA TRP A 168 -19.92 8.05 -1.54
C TRP A 168 -20.28 8.56 -2.94
N LEU A 169 -19.36 8.49 -3.90
CA LEU A 169 -19.59 8.87 -5.29
C LEU A 169 -20.62 7.95 -5.95
N LEU A 170 -20.57 6.64 -5.67
CA LEU A 170 -21.57 5.68 -6.14
C LEU A 170 -22.97 5.99 -5.57
N LEU A 171 -23.07 6.34 -4.28
CA LEU A 171 -24.33 6.81 -3.70
C LEU A 171 -24.85 8.05 -4.44
N ARG A 172 -23.99 9.05 -4.67
CA ARG A 172 -24.34 10.26 -5.43
C ARG A 172 -24.77 9.96 -6.86
N ALA A 173 -24.08 9.04 -7.52
CA ALA A 173 -24.29 8.67 -8.91
C ALA A 173 -25.65 7.96 -9.11
N VAL A 174 -26.08 7.21 -8.10
CA VAL A 174 -27.38 6.56 -8.08
C VAL A 174 -28.49 7.55 -7.68
N ASP A 175 -28.23 8.43 -6.70
CA ASP A 175 -29.18 9.45 -6.23
C ASP A 175 -29.49 10.53 -7.29
N ASP A 176 -28.46 11.05 -7.98
CA ASP A 176 -28.56 12.18 -8.90
C ASP A 176 -28.06 11.79 -10.29
N GLN A 177 -28.97 11.14 -10.99
CA GLN A 177 -28.58 10.16 -11.97
C GLN A 177 -28.38 10.73 -13.39
N ALA A 178 -28.89 11.93 -13.63
CA ALA A 178 -28.61 12.74 -14.80
C ALA A 178 -27.16 13.27 -14.80
N GLN A 179 -26.52 13.32 -13.63
CA GLN A 179 -25.21 13.89 -13.47
C GLN A 179 -24.11 12.86 -13.67
N ARG A 180 -23.74 12.64 -14.94
CA ARG A 180 -22.65 11.74 -15.37
C ARG A 180 -21.33 11.99 -14.63
N ARG A 181 -21.09 13.21 -14.13
CA ARG A 181 -19.92 13.57 -13.31
C ARG A 181 -19.69 12.66 -12.11
N TRP A 182 -20.74 12.13 -11.47
CA TRP A 182 -20.58 11.26 -10.31
C TRP A 182 -20.11 9.85 -10.69
N TRP A 183 -20.60 9.33 -11.83
CA TRP A 183 -20.14 8.08 -12.41
C TRP A 183 -18.67 8.19 -12.85
N ILE A 184 -18.33 9.26 -13.58
CA ILE A 184 -16.95 9.53 -14.02
C ILE A 184 -16.04 9.74 -12.80
N GLY A 185 -16.50 10.48 -11.79
CA GLY A 185 -15.76 10.68 -10.55
C GLY A 185 -15.51 9.37 -9.81
N ALA A 186 -16.49 8.47 -9.73
CA ALA A 186 -16.32 7.16 -9.10
C ALA A 186 -15.28 6.31 -9.86
N SER A 187 -15.32 6.29 -11.20
CA SER A 187 -14.30 5.64 -12.02
C SER A 187 -12.91 6.24 -11.80
N ALA A 188 -12.80 7.58 -11.78
CA ALA A 188 -11.54 8.27 -11.57
C ALA A 188 -10.96 8.02 -10.17
N ALA A 189 -11.77 8.05 -9.12
CA ALA A 189 -11.35 7.73 -7.76
C ALA A 189 -10.91 6.27 -7.63
N TRP A 190 -11.62 5.34 -8.29
CA TRP A 190 -11.24 3.93 -8.30
C TRP A 190 -9.95 3.69 -9.08
N ALA A 191 -9.78 4.31 -10.24
CA ALA A 191 -8.53 4.26 -11.00
C ALA A 191 -7.37 4.87 -10.20
N THR A 192 -7.59 6.01 -9.53
CA THR A 192 -6.58 6.65 -8.67
C THR A 192 -6.13 5.73 -7.53
N ALA A 193 -7.04 4.92 -6.97
CA ALA A 193 -6.69 3.90 -5.99
C ALA A 193 -5.79 2.80 -6.56
N PHE A 194 -5.94 2.44 -7.85
CA PHE A 194 -5.03 1.50 -8.52
C PHE A 194 -3.65 2.12 -8.75
N LEU A 195 -3.62 3.36 -9.23
CA LEU A 195 -2.40 4.11 -9.53
C LEU A 195 -1.55 4.40 -8.28
N ALA A 196 -2.13 4.28 -7.08
CA ALA A 196 -1.44 4.41 -5.79
C ALA A 196 -0.40 3.29 -5.50
N GLY A 197 -0.44 2.19 -6.25
CA GLY A 197 0.68 1.25 -6.32
C GLY A 197 0.64 0.05 -5.37
N HIS A 198 -0.49 -0.25 -4.72
CA HIS A 198 -0.61 -1.46 -3.87
C HIS A 198 -1.74 -2.41 -4.33
N PRO A 199 -1.43 -3.41 -5.19
CA PRO A 199 -2.42 -4.31 -5.79
C PRO A 199 -3.29 -5.09 -4.78
N GLN A 200 -2.73 -5.56 -3.67
CA GLN A 200 -3.50 -6.34 -2.69
C GLN A 200 -4.53 -5.49 -1.95
N THR A 201 -4.18 -4.27 -1.55
CA THR A 201 -5.16 -3.34 -0.93
C THR A 201 -6.21 -2.91 -1.95
N PHE A 202 -5.80 -2.71 -3.21
CA PHE A 202 -6.72 -2.43 -4.30
C PHE A 202 -7.70 -3.58 -4.55
N LEU A 203 -7.26 -4.83 -4.43
CA LEU A 203 -8.11 -6.02 -4.50
C LEU A 203 -9.18 -5.98 -3.39
N HIS A 204 -8.77 -5.84 -2.13
CA HIS A 204 -9.69 -5.76 -0.99
C HIS A 204 -10.73 -4.64 -1.17
N LEU A 205 -10.28 -3.44 -1.55
CA LEU A 205 -11.14 -2.30 -1.84
C LEU A 205 -12.13 -2.61 -2.97
N SER A 206 -11.66 -3.23 -4.06
CA SER A 206 -12.49 -3.55 -5.23
C SER A 206 -13.59 -4.55 -4.91
N TYR A 207 -13.31 -5.57 -4.09
CA TYR A 207 -14.35 -6.48 -3.56
C TYR A 207 -15.40 -5.73 -2.74
N ALA A 208 -15.00 -4.78 -1.90
CA ALA A 208 -15.94 -3.96 -1.14
C ALA A 208 -16.79 -3.05 -2.05
N VAL A 209 -16.18 -2.42 -3.07
CA VAL A 209 -16.89 -1.61 -4.07
C VAL A 209 -17.92 -2.44 -4.85
N ILE A 210 -17.55 -3.63 -5.30
CA ILE A 210 -18.46 -4.55 -6.01
C ILE A 210 -19.61 -4.99 -5.09
N GLY A 211 -19.32 -5.35 -3.85
CA GLY A 211 -20.34 -5.66 -2.85
C GLY A 211 -21.31 -4.50 -2.63
N TRP A 212 -20.79 -3.27 -2.58
CA TRP A 212 -21.60 -2.06 -2.46
C TRP A 212 -22.49 -1.83 -3.68
N MET A 213 -21.98 -2.02 -4.89
CA MET A 213 -22.77 -1.96 -6.13
C MET A 213 -23.92 -2.98 -6.09
N GLY A 214 -23.69 -4.19 -5.54
CA GLY A 214 -24.72 -5.19 -5.31
C GLY A 214 -25.81 -4.72 -4.35
N VAL A 215 -25.45 -4.06 -3.24
CA VAL A 215 -26.41 -3.47 -2.30
C VAL A 215 -27.26 -2.40 -2.98
N LEU A 216 -26.65 -1.51 -3.77
CA LEU A 216 -27.34 -0.47 -4.53
C LEU A 216 -28.30 -1.07 -5.58
N LEU A 217 -27.90 -2.16 -6.23
CA LEU A 217 -28.73 -2.89 -7.18
C LEU A 217 -29.96 -3.51 -6.51
N VAL A 218 -29.79 -4.21 -5.38
CA VAL A 218 -30.89 -4.82 -4.62
C VAL A 218 -31.85 -3.75 -4.08
N ALA A 219 -31.31 -2.63 -3.59
CA ALA A 219 -32.11 -1.50 -3.12
C ALA A 219 -32.98 -0.91 -4.25
N SER A 220 -32.44 -0.81 -5.48
CA SER A 220 -33.18 -0.32 -6.64
C SER A 220 -34.32 -1.24 -7.10
N GLY A 221 -34.13 -2.56 -7.04
CA GLY A 221 -35.14 -3.54 -7.47
C GLY A 221 -36.34 -3.66 -6.52
N ARG A 222 -36.13 -3.55 -5.20
CA ARG A 222 -37.20 -3.68 -4.19
C ARG A 222 -38.21 -2.53 -4.23
N TRP A 223 -37.79 -1.33 -4.63
CA TRP A 223 -38.66 -0.16 -4.72
C TRP A 223 -39.66 -0.23 -5.89
N GLN A 224 -39.31 -0.90 -7.00
CA GLN A 224 -40.25 -1.10 -8.12
C GLN A 224 -41.42 -2.03 -7.75
N VAL A 225 -41.17 -3.07 -6.95
CA VAL A 225 -42.21 -4.01 -6.50
C VAL A 225 -43.17 -3.35 -5.51
N ALA A 226 -42.68 -2.42 -4.69
CA ALA A 226 -43.50 -1.65 -3.76
C ALA A 226 -44.24 -0.45 -4.42
N GLY A 227 -43.73 0.04 -5.56
CA GLY A 227 -44.25 1.20 -6.31
C GLY A 227 -45.62 1.02 -6.97
N GLY A 228 -46.26 -0.16 -6.87
CA GLY A 228 -47.66 -0.37 -7.25
C GLY A 228 -48.69 0.22 -6.26
N ARG A 229 -48.25 0.75 -5.11
CA ARG A 229 -49.13 1.43 -4.14
C ARG A 229 -48.53 2.78 -3.76
N SER A 230 -48.87 3.80 -4.55
CA SER A 230 -48.65 5.21 -4.18
C SER A 230 -49.53 5.56 -2.97
N GLN A 231 -49.06 5.33 -1.74
CA GLN A 231 -49.64 5.94 -0.56
C GLN A 231 -49.00 7.31 -0.35
N VAL A 232 -49.69 8.34 -0.84
CA VAL A 232 -49.50 9.71 -0.38
C VAL A 232 -49.99 9.76 1.07
N ALA A 233 -49.09 9.55 2.02
CA ALA A 233 -49.39 9.79 3.43
C ALA A 233 -49.32 11.30 3.67
N HIS A 234 -50.48 11.97 3.65
CA HIS A 234 -50.62 13.30 4.24
C HIS A 234 -50.50 13.16 5.76
N VAL A 235 -49.28 13.35 6.28
CA VAL A 235 -49.08 13.58 7.70
C VAL A 235 -49.23 15.09 7.91
N THR A 236 -50.39 15.48 8.42
CA THR A 236 -50.59 16.81 9.02
C THR A 236 -49.68 16.91 10.24
N ALA A 237 -48.67 17.77 10.18
CA ALA A 237 -47.85 18.13 11.33
C ALA A 237 -48.15 19.58 11.71
N ASP A 238 -48.52 19.80 12.97
CA ASP A 238 -48.09 21.01 13.63
C ASP A 238 -46.59 20.85 13.91
N HIS A 239 -45.83 21.83 13.40
CA HIS A 239 -44.38 22.02 13.46
C HIS A 239 -43.44 21.05 12.69
N SER A 240 -42.72 21.65 11.72
CA SER A 240 -41.64 21.14 10.86
C SER A 240 -42.06 20.30 9.63
N GLN A 241 -42.52 21.01 8.59
CA GLN A 241 -42.67 20.44 7.25
C GLN A 241 -41.31 20.15 6.61
N PHE A 242 -40.83 18.91 6.72
CA PHE A 242 -39.84 18.36 5.81
C PHE A 242 -40.56 17.81 4.57
N ILE A 243 -40.45 18.49 3.44
CA ILE A 243 -40.87 17.95 2.15
C ILE A 243 -39.86 16.86 1.76
N ILE A 244 -40.25 15.60 1.91
CA ILE A 244 -39.49 14.44 1.41
C ILE A 244 -39.83 14.31 -0.08
N HIS A 245 -38.90 14.69 -0.97
CA HIS A 245 -38.98 14.25 -2.37
C HIS A 245 -38.76 12.73 -2.43
N ASN A 246 -39.87 12.00 -2.52
CA ASN A 246 -39.95 10.54 -2.60
C ASN A 246 -39.53 9.99 -3.99
N SER A 247 -38.54 10.59 -4.65
CA SER A 247 -38.17 10.24 -6.04
C SER A 247 -36.89 9.40 -6.15
N LEU A 248 -36.52 8.64 -5.12
CA LEU A 248 -35.11 8.21 -4.97
C LEU A 248 -34.71 6.87 -5.64
N PHE A 249 -35.62 6.01 -6.09
CA PHE A 249 -35.24 4.77 -6.82
C PHE A 249 -36.26 4.35 -7.88
N THR A 250 -36.25 5.02 -9.03
CA THR A 250 -37.08 4.69 -10.21
C THR A 250 -36.26 4.13 -11.36
N ILE A 251 -35.13 3.48 -11.06
CA ILE A 251 -34.21 2.98 -12.08
C ILE A 251 -34.44 1.51 -12.30
N HIS A 252 -34.62 1.14 -13.56
CA HIS A 252 -34.64 -0.27 -13.91
C HIS A 252 -33.27 -0.89 -13.62
N PRO A 253 -33.18 -2.02 -12.90
CA PRO A 253 -31.92 -2.67 -12.56
C PRO A 253 -30.97 -2.87 -13.75
N LEU A 254 -31.51 -3.09 -14.95
CA LEU A 254 -30.72 -3.17 -16.20
C LEU A 254 -29.99 -1.86 -16.57
N ILE A 255 -30.60 -0.70 -16.36
CA ILE A 255 -29.96 0.60 -16.60
C ILE A 255 -28.84 0.81 -15.58
N LEU A 256 -29.04 0.39 -14.34
CA LEU A 256 -28.01 0.48 -13.32
C LEU A 256 -26.84 -0.48 -13.62
N LEU A 257 -27.13 -1.70 -14.09
CA LEU A 257 -26.13 -2.67 -14.50
C LEU A 257 -25.28 -2.18 -15.68
N THR A 258 -25.90 -1.58 -16.70
CA THR A 258 -25.17 -0.98 -17.84
C THR A 258 -24.28 0.18 -17.40
N ARG A 259 -24.72 1.00 -16.45
CA ARG A 259 -23.89 2.08 -15.86
C ARG A 259 -22.74 1.53 -15.04
N PHE A 260 -22.95 0.46 -14.28
CA PHE A 260 -21.88 -0.24 -13.57
C PHE A 260 -20.85 -0.83 -14.53
N ALA A 261 -21.30 -1.44 -15.63
CA ALA A 261 -20.40 -1.91 -16.68
C ALA A 261 -19.60 -0.76 -17.31
N ALA A 262 -20.25 0.36 -17.64
CA ALA A 262 -19.57 1.55 -18.17
C ALA A 262 -18.56 2.15 -17.17
N LEU A 263 -18.89 2.17 -15.88
CA LEU A 263 -18.00 2.61 -14.81
C LEU A 263 -16.76 1.73 -14.73
N LEU A 264 -16.89 0.41 -14.80
CA LEU A 264 -15.76 -0.53 -14.80
C LEU A 264 -14.87 -0.34 -16.02
N LEU A 265 -15.47 -0.19 -17.22
CA LEU A 265 -14.72 0.09 -18.45
C LEU A 265 -13.93 1.41 -18.34
N LEU A 266 -14.53 2.47 -17.80
CA LEU A 266 -13.84 3.73 -17.57
C LEU A 266 -12.72 3.61 -16.53
N THR A 267 -12.92 2.84 -15.45
CA THR A 267 -11.87 2.58 -14.46
C THR A 267 -10.67 1.88 -15.12
N VAL A 268 -10.91 0.84 -15.92
CA VAL A 268 -9.84 0.14 -16.66
C VAL A 268 -9.16 1.08 -17.65
N ALA A 269 -9.91 1.91 -18.38
CA ALA A 269 -9.35 2.87 -19.31
C ALA A 269 -8.46 3.92 -18.62
N PHE A 270 -8.88 4.47 -17.48
CA PHE A 270 -8.07 5.42 -16.71
C PHE A 270 -6.83 4.77 -16.08
N SER A 271 -6.93 3.50 -15.68
CA SER A 271 -5.79 2.75 -15.14
C SER A 271 -4.85 2.20 -16.22
N ALA A 272 -5.24 2.21 -17.50
CA ALA A 272 -4.53 1.51 -18.58
C ALA A 272 -3.05 1.90 -18.69
N VAL A 273 -2.74 3.17 -18.42
CA VAL A 273 -1.38 3.71 -18.48
C VAL A 273 -0.41 3.01 -17.54
N GLN A 274 -0.87 2.56 -16.36
CA GLN A 274 -0.09 1.75 -15.42
C GLN A 274 -0.37 0.26 -15.62
N LEU A 275 -1.63 -0.11 -15.85
CA LEU A 275 -2.08 -1.51 -15.89
C LEU A 275 -1.38 -2.31 -16.99
N LEU A 276 -1.29 -1.75 -18.20
CA LEU A 276 -0.70 -2.46 -19.35
C LEU A 276 0.79 -2.81 -19.13
N PRO A 277 1.69 -1.85 -18.81
CA PRO A 277 3.10 -2.20 -18.58
C PRO A 277 3.28 -3.10 -17.35
N SER A 278 2.46 -2.94 -16.31
CA SER A 278 2.53 -3.79 -15.12
C SER A 278 2.14 -5.24 -15.42
N LEU A 279 1.14 -5.46 -16.28
CA LEU A 279 0.73 -6.81 -16.71
C LEU A 279 1.81 -7.49 -17.55
N GLU A 280 2.42 -6.77 -18.48
CA GLU A 280 3.57 -7.27 -19.25
C GLU A 280 4.72 -7.66 -18.33
N PHE A 281 5.10 -6.78 -17.41
CA PHE A 281 6.18 -7.06 -16.46
C PHE A 281 5.86 -8.26 -15.55
N THR A 282 4.63 -8.36 -15.05
CA THR A 282 4.21 -9.47 -14.17
C THR A 282 4.34 -10.82 -14.88
N GLN A 283 4.01 -10.91 -16.17
CA GLN A 283 4.15 -12.14 -16.97
C GLN A 283 5.60 -12.62 -17.09
N LEU A 284 6.56 -11.70 -17.03
CA LEU A 284 7.99 -11.99 -17.13
C LEU A 284 8.66 -12.15 -15.75
N SER A 285 7.88 -12.07 -14.66
CA SER A 285 8.38 -12.02 -13.29
C SER A 285 8.28 -13.34 -12.53
N VAL A 286 9.01 -13.46 -11.41
CA VAL A 286 8.93 -14.58 -10.45
C VAL A 286 7.53 -14.77 -9.81
N ARG A 287 6.60 -13.83 -9.98
CA ARG A 287 5.24 -13.88 -9.43
C ARG A 287 4.26 -14.73 -10.27
N ALA A 288 4.73 -15.39 -11.33
CA ALA A 288 3.92 -16.26 -12.17
C ALA A 288 3.45 -17.56 -11.46
N SER A 289 4.08 -17.97 -10.35
CA SER A 289 3.64 -19.13 -9.56
C SER A 289 4.10 -19.04 -8.10
N VAL A 290 3.17 -18.79 -7.17
CA VAL A 290 3.41 -18.90 -5.71
C VAL A 290 2.45 -19.96 -5.13
N ASP A 291 2.90 -20.68 -4.11
CA ASP A 291 2.11 -21.75 -3.50
C ASP A 291 1.24 -21.25 -2.35
N TYR A 292 0.34 -22.12 -1.86
CA TYR A 292 -0.59 -21.79 -0.78
C TYR A 292 0.15 -21.43 0.51
N ALA A 293 1.19 -22.19 0.87
CA ALA A 293 1.94 -21.99 2.11
C ALA A 293 2.59 -20.60 2.16
N TYR A 294 3.08 -20.10 1.03
CA TYR A 294 3.62 -18.75 0.91
C TYR A 294 2.55 -17.67 1.08
N VAL A 295 1.35 -17.86 0.53
CA VAL A 295 0.32 -16.81 0.55
C VAL A 295 -0.59 -16.84 1.79
N SER A 296 -0.71 -17.98 2.49
CA SER A 296 -1.80 -18.21 3.44
C SER A 296 -1.64 -17.56 4.81
N GLY A 297 -0.45 -17.05 5.15
CA GLY A 297 -0.23 -16.41 6.46
C GLY A 297 -1.17 -15.24 6.72
N GLY A 298 -1.68 -15.13 7.95
CA GLY A 298 -2.54 -14.05 8.43
C GLY A 298 -2.40 -13.80 9.93
N PHE A 299 -3.34 -13.06 10.52
CA PHE A 299 -3.33 -12.78 11.96
C PHE A 299 -3.49 -14.04 12.80
N PRO A 300 -2.72 -14.15 13.90
CA PRO A 300 -3.10 -15.04 14.98
C PRO A 300 -4.47 -14.63 15.55
N VAL A 301 -5.35 -15.59 15.84
CA VAL A 301 -6.71 -15.30 16.31
C VAL A 301 -6.73 -14.51 17.62
N GLN A 302 -5.71 -14.71 18.48
CA GLN A 302 -5.54 -13.96 19.72
C GLN A 302 -5.37 -12.45 19.52
N ASP A 303 -4.94 -11.98 18.34
CA ASP A 303 -4.77 -10.54 18.07
C ASP A 303 -6.10 -9.78 18.13
N THR A 304 -7.25 -10.48 18.10
CA THR A 304 -8.57 -9.89 18.37
C THR A 304 -8.69 -9.29 19.76
N TRP A 305 -7.91 -9.73 20.76
CA TRP A 305 -7.84 -9.09 22.07
C TRP A 305 -7.39 -7.63 21.99
N GLN A 306 -6.61 -7.28 20.98
CA GLN A 306 -6.10 -5.92 20.78
C GLN A 306 -7.18 -4.93 20.34
N MET A 307 -8.36 -5.43 19.95
CA MET A 307 -9.55 -4.57 19.80
C MET A 307 -9.96 -3.97 21.14
N LEU A 308 -9.81 -4.70 22.25
CA LEU A 308 -10.15 -4.20 23.58
C LEU A 308 -8.96 -3.54 24.29
N PHE A 309 -7.78 -4.12 24.14
CA PHE A 309 -6.57 -3.69 24.86
C PHE A 309 -5.43 -3.46 23.85
N PRO A 310 -5.21 -2.23 23.38
CA PRO A 310 -4.15 -1.97 22.41
C PRO A 310 -2.75 -2.24 23.01
N GLY A 311 -1.82 -2.73 22.20
CA GLY A 311 -0.40 -2.90 22.51
C GLY A 311 -0.02 -4.19 23.24
N ILE A 312 -1.00 -5.01 23.64
CA ILE A 312 -0.75 -6.19 24.50
C ILE A 312 -0.11 -7.38 23.76
N LEU A 313 -0.20 -7.44 22.43
CA LEU A 313 0.33 -8.54 21.62
C LEU A 313 1.23 -8.06 20.48
N SER A 314 0.95 -6.89 19.90
CA SER A 314 1.80 -6.27 18.88
C SER A 314 1.76 -4.75 18.96
N GLN A 315 2.82 -4.12 18.45
CA GLN A 315 3.01 -2.66 18.50
C GLN A 315 1.85 -1.88 17.84
N PHE A 316 1.35 -2.36 16.69
CA PHE A 316 0.45 -1.57 15.84
C PHE A 316 -1.04 -1.70 16.17
N SER A 317 -1.47 -2.76 16.86
CA SER A 317 -2.88 -3.02 17.19
C SER A 317 -3.85 -2.72 16.02
N PRO A 318 -3.65 -3.32 14.83
CA PRO A 318 -4.28 -2.88 13.60
C PRO A 318 -5.82 -2.99 13.58
N LEU A 319 -6.43 -3.76 14.48
CA LEU A 319 -7.89 -3.88 14.58
C LEU A 319 -8.53 -2.84 15.53
N PHE A 320 -7.72 -2.00 16.19
CA PHE A 320 -8.18 -1.07 17.22
C PHE A 320 -8.77 0.21 16.62
N ILE A 321 -10.03 0.52 16.96
CA ILE A 321 -10.71 1.78 16.60
C ILE A 321 -11.13 2.61 17.83
N GLY A 322 -10.56 2.31 19.00
CA GLY A 322 -10.95 2.88 20.27
C GLY A 322 -12.15 2.16 20.89
N LEU A 323 -12.13 1.96 22.21
CA LEU A 323 -13.24 1.35 22.95
C LEU A 323 -14.58 2.07 22.76
N PRO A 324 -14.66 3.42 22.75
CA PRO A 324 -15.90 4.11 22.41
C PRO A 324 -16.39 3.79 20.99
N GLY A 325 -15.47 3.63 20.03
CA GLY A 325 -15.79 3.26 18.65
C GLY A 325 -16.37 1.85 18.54
N LEU A 326 -15.72 0.87 19.13
CA LEU A 326 -16.22 -0.52 19.16
C LEU A 326 -17.59 -0.60 19.84
N PHE A 327 -17.75 0.10 20.95
CA PHE A 327 -19.01 0.15 21.65
C PHE A 327 -20.14 0.75 20.79
N LEU A 328 -19.88 1.86 20.11
CA LEU A 328 -20.85 2.46 19.19
C LEU A 328 -21.16 1.52 18.01
N ALA A 329 -20.15 0.82 17.47
CA ALA A 329 -20.36 -0.17 16.42
C ALA A 329 -21.33 -1.28 16.86
N VAL A 330 -21.18 -1.79 18.08
CA VAL A 330 -22.12 -2.78 18.66
C VAL A 330 -23.51 -2.18 18.87
N LEU A 331 -23.62 -0.94 19.36
CA LEU A 331 -24.90 -0.27 19.54
C LEU A 331 -25.71 -0.10 18.26
N SER A 332 -25.02 0.04 17.11
CA SER A 332 -25.70 0.10 15.81
C SER A 332 -26.56 -1.14 15.53
N LEU A 333 -26.17 -2.30 16.07
CA LEU A 333 -26.87 -3.58 15.94
C LEU A 333 -28.09 -3.66 16.86
N MET A 334 -28.02 -3.07 18.06
CA MET A 334 -29.10 -3.11 19.06
C MET A 334 -30.30 -2.26 18.65
N ARG A 335 -30.10 -1.14 17.93
CA ARG A 335 -31.20 -0.31 17.42
C ARG A 335 -32.11 -1.08 16.44
N ASN A 336 -31.55 -2.02 15.68
CA ASN A 336 -32.33 -2.88 14.77
C ASN A 336 -33.24 -3.86 15.53
N ALA A 337 -32.90 -4.23 16.77
CA ALA A 337 -33.70 -5.12 17.61
C ALA A 337 -34.79 -4.39 18.40
N GLU A 338 -34.55 -3.16 18.87
CA GLU A 338 -35.50 -2.43 19.73
C GLU A 338 -36.50 -1.54 19.00
N CYS A 339 -36.14 -0.91 17.87
CA CYS A 339 -37.01 0.08 17.25
C CYS A 339 -38.13 -0.52 16.39
N GLY A 340 -38.13 -1.83 16.12
CA GLY A 340 -39.01 -2.41 15.11
C GLY A 340 -38.94 -1.64 13.77
N ILE A 341 -39.93 -1.87 12.91
CA ILE A 341 -40.02 -1.35 11.53
C ILE A 341 -40.22 0.20 11.46
N ALA A 342 -40.09 0.94 12.56
CA ALA A 342 -40.45 2.36 12.68
C ALA A 342 -39.40 3.36 12.18
N ILE A 343 -38.56 2.98 11.22
CA ILE A 343 -37.93 3.90 10.26
C ILE A 343 -38.44 3.50 8.87
N ARG A 344 -39.76 3.56 8.68
CA ARG A 344 -40.41 3.33 7.37
C ARG A 344 -40.26 4.50 6.40
N HIS A 345 -39.63 5.60 6.81
CA HIS A 345 -39.60 6.85 6.04
C HIS A 345 -38.21 7.45 5.78
N SER A 346 -37.13 6.66 5.94
CA SER A 346 -35.86 6.94 5.25
C SER A 346 -35.51 5.71 4.41
N PRO A 347 -35.25 5.83 3.10
CA PRO A 347 -34.96 4.68 2.23
C PRO A 347 -33.70 3.87 2.61
N PHE A 348 -32.96 4.24 3.67
CA PHE A 348 -31.60 3.75 3.90
C PHE A 348 -31.16 3.70 5.37
N THR A 349 -31.25 2.54 6.03
CA THR A 349 -30.44 2.31 7.25
C THR A 349 -30.06 0.85 7.44
N ILE A 350 -30.98 -0.11 7.30
CA ILE A 350 -30.70 -1.51 7.67
C ILE A 350 -29.78 -2.27 6.68
N HIS A 351 -29.99 -2.10 5.37
CA HIS A 351 -29.20 -2.80 4.35
C HIS A 351 -27.76 -2.30 4.29
N HIS A 352 -27.55 -1.00 4.50
CA HIS A 352 -26.22 -0.40 4.52
C HIS A 352 -25.45 -0.81 5.78
N SER A 353 -26.07 -0.74 6.96
CA SER A 353 -25.42 -1.24 8.19
C SER A 353 -25.09 -2.73 8.09
N LEU A 354 -25.97 -3.53 7.47
CA LEU A 354 -25.72 -4.95 7.25
C LEU A 354 -24.55 -5.17 6.29
N PHE A 355 -24.42 -4.37 5.23
CA PHE A 355 -23.27 -4.43 4.34
C PHE A 355 -21.96 -4.22 5.11
N PHE A 356 -21.85 -3.15 5.89
CA PHE A 356 -20.62 -2.89 6.66
C PHE A 356 -20.36 -3.96 7.71
N LEU A 357 -21.39 -4.51 8.35
CA LEU A 357 -21.23 -5.66 9.25
C LEU A 357 -20.70 -6.90 8.52
N LEU A 358 -21.28 -7.24 7.37
CA LEU A 358 -20.82 -8.38 6.57
C LEU A 358 -19.40 -8.16 6.05
N THR A 359 -19.07 -6.97 5.56
CA THR A 359 -17.71 -6.61 5.13
C THR A 359 -16.73 -6.73 6.30
N THR A 360 -17.05 -6.20 7.48
CA THR A 360 -16.21 -6.34 8.68
C THR A 360 -16.00 -7.80 9.06
N THR A 361 -17.07 -8.60 9.13
CA THR A 361 -16.97 -10.02 9.52
C THR A 361 -16.21 -10.85 8.51
N LEU A 362 -16.49 -10.70 7.21
CA LEU A 362 -15.79 -11.42 6.15
C LEU A 362 -14.32 -11.02 6.12
N ALA A 363 -14.01 -9.72 6.20
CA ALA A 363 -12.63 -9.24 6.23
C ALA A 363 -11.87 -9.75 7.46
N LEU A 364 -12.51 -9.81 8.64
CA LEU A 364 -11.88 -10.35 9.84
C LEU A 364 -11.55 -11.83 9.67
N LEU A 365 -12.51 -12.62 9.18
CA LEU A 365 -12.30 -14.04 8.91
C LEU A 365 -11.23 -14.28 7.83
N LEU A 366 -11.16 -13.43 6.80
CA LEU A 366 -10.11 -13.51 5.78
C LEU A 366 -8.75 -13.10 6.34
N SER A 367 -8.73 -12.12 7.27
CA SER A 367 -7.49 -11.60 7.84
C SER A 367 -6.70 -12.61 8.67
N PHE A 368 -7.35 -13.67 9.15
CA PHE A 368 -6.71 -14.77 9.85
C PHE A 368 -5.96 -15.75 8.93
N GLY A 369 -6.09 -15.63 7.61
CA GLY A 369 -5.40 -16.51 6.66
C GLY A 369 -5.73 -17.99 6.89
N ASP A 370 -4.70 -18.83 6.98
CA ASP A 370 -4.79 -20.27 7.24
C ASP A 370 -5.40 -20.64 8.59
N HIS A 371 -5.48 -19.72 9.56
CA HIS A 371 -6.22 -19.91 10.81
C HIS A 371 -7.75 -19.83 10.65
N SER A 372 -8.25 -19.55 9.45
CA SER A 372 -9.69 -19.44 9.15
C SER A 372 -10.11 -20.41 8.06
N PHE A 373 -11.35 -20.89 8.15
CA PHE A 373 -11.95 -21.72 7.11
C PHE A 373 -12.26 -20.94 5.82
N LEU A 374 -12.32 -19.60 5.89
CA LEU A 374 -12.80 -18.76 4.78
C LEU A 374 -11.70 -18.49 3.75
N TYR A 375 -10.46 -18.28 4.18
CA TYR A 375 -9.36 -17.98 3.26
C TYR A 375 -9.08 -19.11 2.25
N PRO A 376 -9.04 -20.42 2.63
CA PRO A 376 -8.90 -21.51 1.66
C PRO A 376 -9.94 -21.47 0.53
N LEU A 377 -11.17 -21.04 0.82
CA LEU A 377 -12.22 -20.90 -0.20
C LEU A 377 -11.93 -19.72 -1.13
N PHE A 378 -11.48 -18.59 -0.59
CA PHE A 378 -11.13 -17.41 -1.39
C PHE A 378 -9.89 -17.67 -2.23
N TYR A 379 -8.84 -18.26 -1.67
CA TYR A 379 -7.65 -18.70 -2.40
C TYR A 379 -8.01 -19.55 -3.63
N ARG A 380 -9.01 -20.45 -3.51
CA ARG A 380 -9.37 -21.37 -4.58
C ARG A 380 -10.34 -20.78 -5.61
N TYR A 381 -11.29 -19.95 -5.16
CA TYR A 381 -12.45 -19.56 -6.00
C TYR A 381 -12.57 -18.05 -6.23
N ALA A 382 -11.95 -17.22 -5.40
CA ALA A 382 -12.05 -15.76 -5.52
C ALA A 382 -10.87 -15.21 -6.35
N PRO A 383 -11.12 -14.55 -7.50
CA PRO A 383 -10.07 -13.99 -8.34
C PRO A 383 -9.06 -13.11 -7.57
N GLY A 384 -7.77 -13.38 -7.76
CA GLY A 384 -6.67 -12.57 -7.23
C GLY A 384 -6.22 -12.91 -5.81
N TRP A 385 -6.99 -13.67 -5.03
CA TRP A 385 -6.64 -14.03 -3.64
C TRP A 385 -5.50 -15.05 -3.53
N ASN A 386 -5.16 -15.74 -4.63
CA ASN A 386 -4.01 -16.65 -4.72
C ASN A 386 -2.70 -15.95 -5.08
N LEU A 387 -2.68 -14.62 -5.26
CA LEU A 387 -1.50 -13.89 -5.75
C LEU A 387 -0.66 -13.24 -4.63
N PHE A 388 -1.28 -12.95 -3.49
CA PHE A 388 -0.69 -12.08 -2.48
C PHE A 388 -0.61 -12.76 -1.12
N ARG A 389 0.54 -12.60 -0.45
CA ARG A 389 0.76 -13.03 0.94
C ARG A 389 0.31 -11.97 1.94
N GLY A 390 0.21 -12.35 3.20
CA GLY A 390 -0.08 -11.42 4.30
C GLY A 390 -1.55 -11.03 4.33
N GLN A 391 -2.40 -11.98 4.71
CA GLN A 391 -3.85 -11.79 4.73
C GLN A 391 -4.30 -10.84 5.84
N GLU A 392 -3.46 -10.62 6.85
CA GLU A 392 -3.67 -9.64 7.92
C GLU A 392 -3.96 -8.23 7.39
N ARG A 393 -3.54 -7.91 6.16
CA ARG A 393 -3.86 -6.64 5.49
C ARG A 393 -5.37 -6.41 5.28
N ALA A 394 -6.20 -7.45 5.33
CA ALA A 394 -7.65 -7.32 5.32
C ALA A 394 -8.22 -6.58 6.56
N ALA A 395 -7.43 -6.39 7.63
CA ALA A 395 -7.78 -5.54 8.79
C ALA A 395 -8.26 -4.14 8.40
N TYR A 396 -7.76 -3.60 7.29
CA TYR A 396 -8.23 -2.35 6.71
C TYR A 396 -9.76 -2.27 6.60
N LEU A 397 -10.38 -3.30 6.01
CA LEU A 397 -11.83 -3.36 5.80
C LEU A 397 -12.58 -3.59 7.11
N VAL A 398 -11.95 -4.30 8.07
CA VAL A 398 -12.49 -4.48 9.43
C VAL A 398 -12.65 -3.13 10.10
N VAL A 399 -11.57 -2.36 10.17
CA VAL A 399 -11.51 -1.04 10.81
C VAL A 399 -12.37 -0.01 10.10
N PHE A 400 -12.37 0.01 8.76
CA PHE A 400 -13.27 0.86 7.99
C PHE A 400 -14.74 0.57 8.31
N GLY A 401 -15.15 -0.70 8.23
CA GLY A 401 -16.53 -1.10 8.49
C GLY A 401 -16.95 -0.83 9.95
N LEU A 402 -16.08 -1.12 10.93
CA LEU A 402 -16.34 -0.79 12.34
C LEU A 402 -16.48 0.71 12.57
N SER A 403 -15.66 1.54 11.90
CA SER A 403 -15.75 3.01 12.01
C SER A 403 -17.07 3.55 11.43
N VAL A 404 -17.52 3.00 10.30
CA VAL A 404 -18.83 3.34 9.72
C VAL A 404 -19.98 2.88 10.63
N LEU A 405 -19.90 1.67 11.19
CA LEU A 405 -20.86 1.16 12.17
C LEU A 405 -20.88 2.01 13.45
N ALA A 406 -19.73 2.51 13.91
CA ALA A 406 -19.66 3.46 15.02
C ALA A 406 -20.39 4.77 14.70
N GLY A 407 -20.31 5.25 13.45
CA GLY A 407 -21.12 6.36 12.95
C GLY A 407 -22.63 6.06 13.04
N TYR A 408 -23.06 4.88 12.58
CA TYR A 408 -24.46 4.44 12.75
C TYR A 408 -24.87 4.38 14.22
N GLY A 409 -24.00 3.86 15.09
CA GLY A 409 -24.20 3.84 16.54
C GLY A 409 -24.38 5.23 17.14
N MET A 410 -23.54 6.19 16.72
CA MET A 410 -23.65 7.59 17.15
C MET A 410 -24.98 8.21 16.72
N ALA A 411 -25.42 7.97 15.49
CA ALA A 411 -26.74 8.40 15.03
C ALA A 411 -27.89 7.66 15.76
N ALA A 412 -27.62 6.45 16.26
CA ALA A 412 -28.59 5.60 16.93
C ALA A 412 -28.95 6.12 18.34
N LEU A 413 -27.96 6.63 19.07
CA LEU A 413 -28.01 6.94 20.52
C LEU A 413 -29.25 7.71 21.01
N PRO A 414 -29.68 8.83 20.37
CA PRO A 414 -30.81 9.60 20.87
C PRO A 414 -32.12 8.82 20.89
N GLY A 415 -32.26 7.81 20.01
CA GLY A 415 -33.45 7.00 19.87
C GLY A 415 -33.48 5.76 20.77
N LEU A 416 -32.39 5.43 21.47
CA LEU A 416 -32.33 4.24 22.33
C LEU A 416 -32.98 4.49 23.69
N SER A 417 -33.73 3.51 24.16
CA SER A 417 -34.34 3.56 25.49
C SER A 417 -33.26 3.67 26.58
N TRP A 418 -33.59 4.29 27.71
CA TRP A 418 -32.65 4.38 28.84
C TRP A 418 -32.20 3.00 29.33
N ARG A 419 -33.10 2.01 29.33
CA ARG A 419 -32.77 0.63 29.71
C ARG A 419 -31.76 0.00 28.75
N ALA A 420 -31.94 0.19 27.45
CA ALA A 420 -31.01 -0.28 26.42
C ALA A 420 -29.61 0.31 26.59
N ARG A 421 -29.54 1.63 26.76
CA ARG A 421 -28.30 2.36 26.99
C ARG A 421 -27.60 1.87 28.25
N ARG A 422 -28.35 1.60 29.34
CA ARG A 422 -27.81 1.03 30.58
C ARG A 422 -27.30 -0.39 30.40
N LEU A 423 -28.06 -1.25 29.75
CA LEU A 423 -27.67 -2.64 29.51
C LEU A 423 -26.40 -2.72 28.68
N ALA A 424 -26.34 -1.98 27.57
CA ALA A 424 -25.16 -1.91 26.71
C ALA A 424 -23.93 -1.38 27.46
N ALA A 425 -24.10 -0.29 28.23
CA ALA A 425 -23.05 0.27 29.07
C ALA A 425 -22.53 -0.74 30.10
N SER A 426 -23.42 -1.45 30.80
CA SER A 426 -23.03 -2.48 31.77
C SER A 426 -22.32 -3.67 31.10
N ALA A 427 -22.78 -4.09 29.92
CA ALA A 427 -22.14 -5.14 29.14
C ALA A 427 -20.74 -4.75 28.69
N LEU A 428 -20.51 -3.49 28.29
CA LEU A 428 -19.18 -2.98 27.95
C LEU A 428 -18.24 -3.05 29.16
N VAL A 429 -18.65 -2.51 30.31
CA VAL A 429 -17.83 -2.51 31.54
C VAL A 429 -17.53 -3.95 31.98
N GLY A 430 -18.54 -4.81 32.00
CA GLY A 430 -18.38 -6.22 32.34
C GLY A 430 -17.46 -6.96 31.37
N GLY A 431 -17.61 -6.72 30.06
CA GLY A 431 -16.78 -7.32 29.02
C GLY A 431 -15.31 -6.89 29.10
N VAL A 432 -15.03 -5.60 29.31
CA VAL A 432 -13.67 -5.09 29.48
C VAL A 432 -13.03 -5.61 30.76
N ALA A 433 -13.76 -5.59 31.90
CA ALA A 433 -13.24 -6.09 33.16
C ALA A 433 -12.97 -7.61 33.10
N PHE A 434 -13.93 -8.39 32.63
CA PHE A 434 -13.82 -9.84 32.53
C PHE A 434 -12.79 -10.27 31.49
N GLY A 435 -12.80 -9.62 30.31
CA GLY A 435 -11.82 -9.87 29.25
C GLY A 435 -10.39 -9.57 29.71
N GLY A 436 -10.18 -8.46 30.42
CA GLY A 436 -8.88 -8.10 30.98
C GLY A 436 -8.42 -9.06 32.07
N LEU A 437 -9.34 -9.56 32.91
CA LEU A 437 -8.98 -10.59 33.90
C LEU A 437 -8.64 -11.93 33.22
N ILE A 438 -9.42 -12.38 32.23
CA ILE A 438 -9.13 -13.60 31.49
C ILE A 438 -7.79 -13.51 30.77
N PHE A 439 -7.57 -12.45 29.99
CA PHE A 439 -6.31 -12.27 29.29
C PHE A 439 -5.14 -12.17 30.27
N GLY A 440 -5.32 -11.45 31.37
CA GLY A 440 -4.34 -11.33 32.45
C GLY A 440 -3.93 -12.69 33.01
N LEU A 441 -4.90 -13.49 33.43
CA LEU A 441 -4.68 -14.77 34.10
C LEU A 441 -4.14 -15.85 33.16
N PHE A 442 -4.70 -15.96 31.95
CA PHE A 442 -4.45 -17.10 31.06
C PHE A 442 -3.41 -16.81 29.97
N TRP A 443 -3.09 -15.55 29.71
CA TRP A 443 -2.16 -15.15 28.65
C TRP A 443 -0.97 -14.36 29.19
N GLN A 444 -1.23 -13.24 29.86
CA GLN A 444 -0.20 -12.34 30.37
C GLN A 444 0.66 -13.02 31.44
N MET A 445 0.04 -13.63 32.45
CA MET A 445 0.76 -14.35 33.53
C MET A 445 1.53 -15.58 33.02
N ALA A 446 1.15 -16.11 31.86
CA ALA A 446 1.89 -17.19 31.19
C ALA A 446 3.12 -16.67 30.40
N GLY A 447 3.42 -15.38 30.45
CA GLY A 447 4.57 -14.77 29.76
C GLY A 447 4.40 -14.64 28.25
N ARG A 448 3.15 -14.66 27.75
CA ARG A 448 2.83 -14.65 26.30
C ARG A 448 2.44 -13.26 25.76
N GLY A 449 2.38 -12.24 26.63
CA GLY A 449 2.08 -10.86 26.24
C GLY A 449 3.33 -10.12 25.77
N ALA A 450 3.13 -9.07 24.97
CA ALA A 450 4.21 -8.21 24.50
C ALA A 450 4.67 -7.19 25.56
N LEU A 451 3.83 -6.93 26.57
CA LEU A 451 4.08 -5.93 27.60
C LEU A 451 4.58 -6.55 28.91
N PRO A 452 5.41 -5.85 29.69
CA PRO A 452 5.61 -6.15 31.10
C PRO A 452 4.29 -6.11 31.89
N ASN A 453 4.20 -6.88 32.96
CA ASN A 453 2.97 -6.99 33.77
C ASN A 453 2.45 -5.63 34.28
N GLY A 454 3.35 -4.70 34.66
CA GLY A 454 2.96 -3.37 35.12
C GLY A 454 2.27 -2.55 34.02
N GLU A 455 2.83 -2.55 32.81
CA GLU A 455 2.27 -1.87 31.64
C GLU A 455 0.96 -2.49 31.19
N TYR A 456 0.86 -3.83 31.25
CA TYR A 456 -0.40 -4.53 31.00
C TYR A 456 -1.52 -4.05 31.95
N TRP A 457 -1.26 -3.99 33.26
CA TRP A 457 -2.27 -3.53 34.22
C TRP A 457 -2.63 -2.05 34.03
N LEU A 458 -1.69 -1.23 33.57
CA LEU A 458 -1.96 0.16 33.18
C LEU A 458 -2.92 0.22 31.99
N VAL A 459 -2.65 -0.53 30.92
CA VAL A 459 -3.53 -0.61 29.73
C VAL A 459 -4.92 -1.11 30.12
N MET A 460 -5.00 -2.13 30.97
CA MET A 460 -6.28 -2.65 31.46
C MET A 460 -7.03 -1.62 32.31
N GLY A 461 -6.34 -0.95 33.24
CA GLY A 461 -6.92 0.08 34.10
C GLY A 461 -7.46 1.27 33.32
N LEU A 462 -6.71 1.75 32.32
CA LEU A 462 -7.14 2.82 31.42
C LEU A 462 -8.33 2.38 30.55
N SER A 463 -8.31 1.16 30.03
CA SER A 463 -9.42 0.58 29.27
C SER A 463 -10.70 0.50 30.10
N LEU A 464 -10.59 0.08 31.37
CA LEU A 464 -11.71 0.04 32.30
C LEU A 464 -12.22 1.45 32.64
N LEU A 465 -11.33 2.42 32.85
CA LEU A 465 -11.70 3.82 33.10
C LEU A 465 -12.47 4.41 31.91
N VAL A 466 -12.04 4.12 30.69
CA VAL A 466 -12.75 4.52 29.46
C VAL A 466 -14.13 3.87 29.40
N ALA A 467 -14.23 2.56 29.66
CA ALA A 467 -15.50 1.85 29.69
C ALA A 467 -16.48 2.43 30.73
N LEU A 468 -15.98 2.74 31.93
CA LEU A 468 -16.75 3.38 33.01
C LEU A 468 -17.21 4.80 32.62
N THR A 469 -16.35 5.56 31.93
CA THR A 469 -16.69 6.91 31.45
C THR A 469 -17.76 6.86 30.37
N VAL A 470 -17.66 5.93 29.41
CA VAL A 470 -18.71 5.66 28.42
C VAL A 470 -20.02 5.27 29.10
N ALA A 471 -19.97 4.37 30.09
CA ALA A 471 -21.14 3.96 30.85
C ALA A 471 -21.81 5.13 31.59
N TRP A 472 -21.01 5.99 32.24
CA TRP A 472 -21.49 7.17 32.93
C TRP A 472 -22.23 8.14 32.01
N LEU A 473 -21.71 8.38 30.79
CA LEU A 473 -22.36 9.22 29.78
C LEU A 473 -23.73 8.66 29.33
N LEU A 474 -23.85 7.33 29.26
CA LEU A 474 -25.04 6.63 28.76
C LEU A 474 -26.12 6.41 29.83
N TRP A 475 -25.74 6.28 31.10
CA TRP A 475 -26.65 6.01 32.22
C TRP A 475 -27.59 7.16 32.58
N LYS A 476 -27.35 8.35 32.06
CA LYS A 476 -28.23 9.51 32.25
C LYS A 476 -29.53 9.33 31.46
N LYS A 477 -30.67 9.55 32.14
CA LYS A 477 -32.02 9.29 31.63
C LYS A 477 -32.32 10.06 30.33
N GLU A 478 -32.16 11.38 30.36
CA GLU A 478 -32.35 12.26 29.19
C GLU A 478 -31.08 12.29 28.34
N TRP A 479 -31.21 12.20 27.02
CA TRP A 479 -30.07 12.30 26.09
C TRP A 479 -29.86 13.75 25.64
N GLN A 480 -28.62 14.24 25.73
CA GLN A 480 -28.23 15.57 25.26
C GLN A 480 -27.18 15.45 24.13
N PRO A 481 -27.26 16.27 23.06
CA PRO A 481 -26.32 16.18 21.93
C PRO A 481 -24.85 16.35 22.32
N GLN A 482 -24.55 17.12 23.37
CA GLN A 482 -23.20 17.34 23.90
C GLN A 482 -22.53 16.03 24.33
N ARG A 483 -23.29 15.02 24.78
CA ARG A 483 -22.72 13.73 25.19
C ARG A 483 -22.20 12.90 24.03
N GLY A 484 -22.81 13.02 22.84
CA GLY A 484 -22.24 12.41 21.64
C GLY A 484 -20.86 13.00 21.30
N TRP A 485 -20.67 14.31 21.53
CA TRP A 485 -19.38 14.97 21.29
C TRP A 485 -18.37 14.57 22.35
N ALA A 486 -18.80 14.46 23.61
CA ALA A 486 -17.95 13.90 24.66
C ALA A 486 -17.49 12.47 24.34
N LEU A 487 -18.35 11.61 23.78
CA LEU A 487 -17.97 10.27 23.33
C LEU A 487 -16.99 10.29 22.15
N ALA A 488 -17.19 11.18 21.17
CA ALA A 488 -16.27 11.34 20.05
C ALA A 488 -14.89 11.82 20.51
N VAL A 489 -14.85 12.84 21.37
CA VAL A 489 -13.60 13.37 21.96
C VAL A 489 -12.90 12.33 22.81
N LEU A 490 -13.64 11.58 23.65
CA LEU A 490 -13.09 10.47 24.43
C LEU A 490 -12.48 9.41 23.51
N GLY A 491 -13.17 9.02 22.43
CA GLY A 491 -12.65 8.05 21.46
C GLY A 491 -11.37 8.55 20.77
N MET A 492 -11.33 9.82 20.37
CA MET A 492 -10.13 10.43 19.79
C MET A 492 -8.97 10.49 20.78
N ALA A 493 -9.23 10.83 22.04
CA ALA A 493 -8.21 10.84 23.09
C ALA A 493 -7.65 9.43 23.34
N VAL A 494 -8.50 8.40 23.31
CA VAL A 494 -8.07 6.99 23.43
C VAL A 494 -7.22 6.57 22.23
N LEU A 495 -7.59 6.97 21.02
CA LEU A 495 -6.81 6.68 19.82
C LEU A 495 -5.46 7.42 19.83
N LEU A 496 -5.43 8.67 20.28
CA LEU A 496 -4.18 9.42 20.44
C LEU A 496 -3.28 8.81 21.50
N TRP A 497 -3.84 8.34 22.62
CA TRP A 497 -3.07 7.64 23.65
C TRP A 497 -2.50 6.31 23.13
N ALA A 498 -3.33 5.51 22.46
CA ALA A 498 -2.93 4.18 21.99
C ALA A 498 -1.94 4.25 20.81
N ASN A 499 -2.13 5.21 19.89
CA ASN A 499 -1.44 5.22 18.61
C ASN A 499 -0.54 6.45 18.39
N GLY A 500 -0.61 7.49 19.22
CA GLY A 500 0.08 8.77 18.97
C GLY A 500 1.61 8.69 19.05
N GLY A 501 2.14 7.71 19.80
CA GLY A 501 3.57 7.38 19.81
C GLY A 501 3.96 6.37 18.74
N THR A 502 3.00 5.81 17.99
CA THR A 502 3.29 4.84 16.93
C THR A 502 3.95 5.56 15.76
N ASN A 503 5.06 5.00 15.27
CA ASN A 503 5.84 5.54 14.15
C ASN A 503 6.46 6.92 14.39
N VAL A 504 6.92 7.22 15.60
CA VAL A 504 7.67 8.46 15.84
C VAL A 504 9.01 8.12 16.47
N ASP A 505 10.09 8.33 15.73
CA ASP A 505 11.46 8.35 16.25
C ASP A 505 11.79 9.76 16.80
N ASP A 506 12.61 9.82 17.85
CA ASP A 506 12.93 11.04 18.63
C ASP A 506 13.92 12.01 17.96
N PHE A 507 14.00 12.02 16.62
CA PHE A 507 14.93 12.88 15.89
C PHE A 507 14.37 13.31 14.53
N GLY A 508 14.90 14.43 14.01
CA GLY A 508 14.46 14.98 12.73
C GLY A 508 14.92 14.16 11.50
N PRO A 509 14.34 14.40 10.32
CA PRO A 509 14.54 13.60 9.11
C PRO A 509 15.99 13.60 8.59
N SER A 510 16.77 14.65 8.86
CA SER A 510 18.15 14.78 8.36
C SER A 510 19.06 13.62 8.79
N ARG A 511 18.81 13.03 9.96
CA ARG A 511 19.60 11.90 10.47
C ARG A 511 19.32 10.60 9.72
N LYS A 512 18.08 10.40 9.24
CA LYS A 512 17.69 9.22 8.44
C LYS A 512 18.29 9.22 7.04
N THR A 513 18.68 10.39 6.55
CA THR A 513 19.25 10.53 5.20
C THR A 513 20.77 10.55 5.20
N LEU A 514 21.41 10.34 6.34
CA LEU A 514 22.84 10.11 6.41
C LEU A 514 23.12 8.72 5.87
N LEU A 515 23.99 8.64 4.86
CA LEU A 515 24.43 7.38 4.31
C LEU A 515 25.26 6.62 5.37
N ALA A 516 25.02 5.31 5.46
CA ALA A 516 25.86 4.46 6.28
C ALA A 516 27.32 4.48 5.79
N PRO A 517 28.33 4.32 6.66
CA PRO A 517 29.75 4.38 6.27
C PRO A 517 30.11 3.48 5.10
N GLU A 518 29.56 2.26 5.07
CA GLU A 518 29.74 1.28 4.01
C GLU A 518 29.11 1.74 2.67
N VAL A 519 28.00 2.48 2.71
CA VAL A 519 27.38 3.08 1.52
C VAL A 519 28.22 4.25 1.00
N VAL A 520 28.77 5.07 1.89
CA VAL A 520 29.69 6.17 1.52
C VAL A 520 30.95 5.60 0.87
N ALA A 521 31.51 4.53 1.44
CA ALA A 521 32.68 3.88 0.87
C ALA A 521 32.38 3.20 -0.47
N ALA A 522 31.23 2.55 -0.60
CA ALA A 522 30.79 2.00 -1.88
C ALA A 522 30.62 3.10 -2.94
N GLN A 523 30.04 4.25 -2.58
CA GLN A 523 29.95 5.42 -3.45
C GLN A 523 31.32 5.94 -3.88
N ALA A 524 32.28 6.01 -2.95
CA ALA A 524 33.65 6.45 -3.25
C ALA A 524 34.44 5.43 -4.09
N ALA A 525 34.08 4.15 -4.01
CA ALA A 525 34.71 3.07 -4.74
C ALA A 525 34.08 2.80 -6.11
N GLN A 526 33.00 3.52 -6.49
CA GLN A 526 32.34 3.38 -7.78
C GLN A 526 33.32 3.58 -8.95
N GLY A 527 33.33 2.61 -9.86
CA GLY A 527 33.92 2.72 -11.18
C GLY A 527 32.84 2.58 -12.26
N ASP A 528 33.22 2.02 -13.40
CA ASP A 528 32.31 1.79 -14.54
C ASP A 528 31.48 0.51 -14.36
N GLY A 529 31.84 -0.35 -13.40
CA GLY A 529 31.13 -1.60 -13.10
C GLY A 529 30.01 -1.46 -12.07
N ARG A 530 29.36 -2.60 -11.77
CA ARG A 530 28.27 -2.73 -10.82
C ARG A 530 28.74 -3.07 -9.41
N VAL A 531 27.88 -2.82 -8.43
CA VAL A 531 28.08 -3.24 -7.04
C VAL A 531 27.29 -4.53 -6.80
N TYR A 532 27.92 -5.51 -6.14
CA TYR A 532 27.22 -6.66 -5.55
C TYR A 532 27.05 -6.46 -4.05
N ASN A 533 25.82 -6.18 -3.63
CA ASN A 533 25.45 -6.06 -2.23
C ASN A 533 24.92 -7.38 -1.67
N GLU A 534 25.73 -8.14 -0.92
CA GLU A 534 25.31 -9.40 -0.27
C GLU A 534 24.46 -9.14 1.00
N TYR A 535 23.39 -8.35 0.84
CA TYR A 535 22.47 -7.94 1.90
C TYR A 535 23.18 -7.24 3.07
N ARG A 536 24.25 -6.49 2.78
CA ARG A 536 25.08 -5.81 3.78
C ARG A 536 24.62 -4.39 4.05
N VAL A 537 24.04 -3.75 3.05
CA VAL A 537 23.34 -2.47 3.15
C VAL A 537 21.90 -2.62 2.74
N TYR A 538 21.06 -1.67 3.17
CA TYR A 538 19.65 -1.65 2.83
C TYR A 538 19.45 -1.67 1.32
N GLU A 539 18.39 -2.36 0.88
CA GLU A 539 18.05 -2.51 -0.53
C GLU A 539 17.76 -1.14 -1.17
N ASP A 540 17.91 -1.02 -2.48
CA ASP A 540 17.59 0.20 -3.27
C ASP A 540 18.44 1.46 -2.98
N TYR A 541 19.46 1.38 -2.10
CA TYR A 541 20.38 2.49 -1.82
C TYR A 541 21.08 3.02 -3.09
N GLY A 542 21.28 2.15 -4.09
CA GLY A 542 21.90 2.49 -5.37
C GLY A 542 21.21 3.67 -6.07
N MET A 543 19.88 3.75 -6.01
CA MET A 543 19.13 4.88 -6.56
C MET A 543 19.47 6.22 -5.90
N SER A 544 19.82 6.21 -4.61
CA SER A 544 20.13 7.42 -3.85
C SER A 544 21.54 7.94 -4.11
N ILE A 545 22.48 7.04 -4.41
CA ILE A 545 23.90 7.39 -4.63
C ILE A 545 24.35 7.28 -6.10
N GLY A 546 23.47 6.84 -6.99
CA GLY A 546 23.77 6.60 -8.40
C GLY A 546 24.60 5.33 -8.67
N ALA A 547 24.56 4.34 -7.75
CA ALA A 547 25.26 3.07 -7.94
C ALA A 547 24.39 2.07 -8.67
N GLU A 548 24.92 1.42 -9.71
CA GLU A 548 24.26 0.25 -10.31
C GLU A 548 24.44 -0.97 -9.41
N ASP A 549 23.46 -1.24 -8.54
CA ASP A 549 23.44 -2.44 -7.69
C ASP A 549 22.75 -3.59 -8.42
N VAL A 550 23.32 -4.78 -8.30
CA VAL A 550 22.74 -6.05 -8.77
C VAL A 550 21.63 -6.58 -7.84
N TRP A 551 21.47 -5.99 -6.65
CA TRP A 551 20.39 -6.26 -5.69
C TRP A 551 19.29 -5.17 -5.67
N GLY A 552 18.26 -5.36 -4.84
CA GLY A 552 17.08 -4.48 -4.81
C GLY A 552 15.88 -4.96 -3.99
N SER A 553 14.87 -4.11 -3.81
CA SER A 553 13.64 -4.36 -3.02
C SER A 553 12.32 -4.29 -3.82
N SER A 554 12.19 -5.02 -4.93
CA SER A 554 10.89 -5.19 -5.61
C SER A 554 10.35 -6.63 -5.47
N PRO A 555 9.04 -6.80 -5.16
CA PRO A 555 8.39 -8.09 -5.21
C PRO A 555 8.19 -8.60 -6.65
N LEU A 556 8.39 -7.74 -7.65
CA LEU A 556 8.38 -8.06 -9.08
C LEU A 556 9.83 -8.02 -9.58
N ARG A 557 10.42 -9.19 -9.81
CA ARG A 557 11.75 -9.35 -10.41
C ARG A 557 11.65 -10.21 -11.64
N LEU A 558 12.41 -9.90 -12.68
CA LEU A 558 12.46 -10.73 -13.90
C LEU A 558 12.88 -12.14 -13.54
N ALA A 559 12.13 -13.14 -14.02
CA ALA A 559 12.36 -14.54 -13.68
C ALA A 559 13.76 -15.01 -14.11
N ARG A 560 14.19 -14.60 -15.31
CA ARG A 560 15.54 -14.91 -15.84
C ARG A 560 16.66 -14.31 -14.98
N TYR A 561 16.48 -13.07 -14.52
CA TYR A 561 17.46 -12.43 -13.64
C TYR A 561 17.50 -13.09 -12.26
N ALA A 562 16.31 -13.39 -11.70
CA ALA A 562 16.21 -14.04 -10.39
C ALA A 562 16.85 -15.45 -10.37
N ALA A 563 16.86 -16.16 -11.50
CA ALA A 563 17.51 -17.46 -11.62
C ALA A 563 19.03 -17.41 -11.40
N LEU A 564 19.68 -16.25 -11.63
CA LEU A 564 21.10 -16.06 -11.32
C LEU A 564 21.41 -16.05 -9.82
N PHE A 565 20.38 -15.95 -8.96
CA PHE A 565 20.51 -15.93 -7.51
C PHE A 565 20.06 -17.26 -6.88
N ASP A 566 19.69 -18.25 -7.70
CA ASP A 566 19.29 -19.59 -7.25
C ASP A 566 20.35 -20.61 -7.65
N ASN A 567 21.19 -21.02 -6.69
CA ASN A 567 22.24 -22.04 -6.88
C ASN A 567 23.21 -21.78 -8.06
N PHE A 568 23.52 -20.51 -8.35
CA PHE A 568 24.43 -20.11 -9.42
C PHE A 568 25.84 -19.73 -8.86
N PRO A 569 26.95 -20.08 -9.53
CA PRO A 569 28.30 -19.72 -9.07
C PRO A 569 28.52 -18.20 -9.03
N LEU A 570 28.94 -17.67 -7.88
CA LEU A 570 29.02 -16.22 -7.64
C LEU A 570 30.00 -15.51 -8.57
N ASP A 571 31.15 -16.09 -8.82
CA ASP A 571 32.18 -15.56 -9.71
C ASP A 571 31.66 -15.45 -11.15
N ARG A 572 30.94 -16.47 -11.64
CA ARG A 572 30.28 -16.43 -12.95
C ARG A 572 29.19 -15.36 -13.01
N MET A 573 28.41 -15.22 -11.94
CA MET A 573 27.38 -14.17 -11.86
C MET A 573 28.02 -12.78 -11.88
N TRP A 574 29.11 -12.58 -11.13
CA TRP A 574 29.85 -11.31 -11.11
C TRP A 574 30.40 -10.97 -12.49
N GLN A 575 30.95 -11.94 -13.20
CA GLN A 575 31.41 -11.79 -14.58
C GLN A 575 30.26 -11.38 -15.52
N LEU A 576 29.13 -12.10 -15.47
CA LEU A 576 27.97 -11.83 -16.33
C LEU A 576 27.33 -10.47 -16.07
N LEU A 577 27.28 -10.06 -14.81
CA LEU A 577 26.63 -8.82 -14.38
C LEU A 577 27.59 -7.61 -14.37
N GLY A 578 28.84 -7.79 -14.76
CA GLY A 578 29.83 -6.71 -14.77
C GLY A 578 30.10 -6.13 -13.39
N VAL A 579 30.19 -6.97 -12.36
CA VAL A 579 30.43 -6.56 -10.98
C VAL A 579 31.89 -6.17 -10.81
N GLU A 580 32.13 -4.99 -10.26
CA GLU A 580 33.48 -4.49 -9.95
C GLU A 580 33.73 -4.47 -8.44
N THR A 581 32.71 -4.10 -7.66
CA THR A 581 32.82 -3.98 -6.21
C THR A 581 31.84 -4.88 -5.49
N VAL A 582 32.27 -5.43 -4.36
CA VAL A 582 31.50 -6.42 -3.59
C VAL A 582 31.43 -5.96 -2.13
N LEU A 583 30.20 -5.79 -1.64
CA LEU A 583 29.89 -5.63 -0.22
C LEU A 583 29.44 -6.98 0.34
N THR A 584 30.23 -7.57 1.22
CA THR A 584 30.00 -8.93 1.74
C THR A 584 30.33 -9.04 3.23
N TRP A 585 29.92 -10.13 3.86
CA TRP A 585 30.36 -10.54 5.19
C TRP A 585 31.67 -11.36 5.16
N ARG A 586 32.17 -11.69 3.97
CA ARG A 586 33.35 -12.54 3.77
C ARG A 586 34.62 -11.69 3.70
N ARG A 587 35.62 -12.04 4.50
CA ARG A 587 36.94 -11.38 4.45
C ARG A 587 37.75 -11.78 3.22
N GLU A 588 37.58 -13.00 2.73
CA GLU A 588 38.24 -13.54 1.55
C GLU A 588 37.18 -13.97 0.54
N LEU A 589 37.39 -13.64 -0.73
CA LEU A 589 36.50 -13.96 -1.83
C LEU A 589 37.02 -15.18 -2.61
N PRO A 590 36.14 -15.94 -3.31
CA PRO A 590 36.56 -17.06 -4.14
C PRO A 590 37.40 -16.66 -5.36
N VAL A 591 37.49 -15.35 -5.65
CA VAL A 591 38.29 -14.76 -6.74
C VAL A 591 39.25 -13.71 -6.18
N SER A 592 40.26 -13.37 -6.98
CA SER A 592 41.23 -12.34 -6.61
C SER A 592 40.56 -10.99 -6.43
N SER A 593 40.77 -10.38 -5.26
CA SER A 593 40.21 -9.07 -4.92
C SER A 593 41.16 -8.27 -4.04
N THR A 594 40.96 -6.96 -4.03
CA THR A 594 41.61 -6.03 -3.12
C THR A 594 40.60 -5.59 -2.07
N LEU A 595 40.94 -5.75 -0.80
CA LEU A 595 40.10 -5.27 0.31
C LEU A 595 40.29 -3.76 0.44
N LEU A 596 39.20 -3.00 0.24
CA LEU A 596 39.21 -1.54 0.28
C LEU A 596 38.90 -0.99 1.67
N ALA A 597 37.95 -1.61 2.37
CA ALA A 597 37.51 -1.17 3.69
C ALA A 597 36.83 -2.28 4.50
N GLU A 598 36.86 -2.13 5.83
CA GLU A 598 36.19 -3.00 6.80
C GLU A 598 35.26 -2.15 7.68
N PHE A 599 34.04 -2.63 7.91
CA PHE A 599 33.01 -1.97 8.71
C PHE A 599 32.51 -2.93 9.79
N PRO A 600 33.12 -2.91 10.99
CA PRO A 600 32.67 -3.72 12.10
C PRO A 600 31.23 -3.35 12.51
N GLN A 601 30.35 -4.35 12.57
CA GLN A 601 28.98 -4.23 13.06
C GLN A 601 28.85 -4.94 14.42
N ALA A 602 27.66 -4.90 15.02
CA ALA A 602 27.43 -5.48 16.35
C ALA A 602 27.61 -7.01 16.39
N THR A 603 27.27 -7.70 15.29
CA THR A 603 27.26 -9.18 15.20
C THR A 603 28.30 -9.74 14.24
N ASP A 604 28.71 -8.97 13.24
CA ASP A 604 29.64 -9.38 12.19
C ASP A 604 30.41 -8.17 11.63
N THR A 605 31.04 -8.33 10.46
CA THR A 605 31.78 -7.24 9.81
C THR A 605 31.41 -7.23 8.33
N THR A 606 31.12 -6.05 7.79
CA THR A 606 30.96 -5.84 6.35
C THR A 606 32.32 -5.49 5.75
N TYR A 607 32.68 -6.15 4.66
CA TYR A 607 33.90 -5.92 3.90
C TYR A 607 33.53 -5.36 2.53
N LEU A 608 34.27 -4.34 2.09
CA LEU A 608 34.19 -3.79 0.74
C LEU A 608 35.41 -4.24 -0.05
N HIS A 609 35.17 -4.99 -1.12
CA HIS A 609 36.19 -5.49 -2.03
C HIS A 609 36.08 -4.83 -3.40
N ARG A 610 37.21 -4.68 -4.09
CA ARG A 610 37.27 -4.49 -5.55
C ARG A 610 37.86 -5.72 -6.20
N LEU A 611 37.17 -6.28 -7.18
CA LEU A 611 37.63 -7.44 -7.94
C LEU A 611 38.83 -7.05 -8.81
N VAL A 612 39.79 -7.98 -8.95
CA VAL A 612 40.97 -7.79 -9.82
C VAL A 612 40.63 -8.11 -11.27
N GLU A 613 39.73 -9.07 -11.49
CA GLU A 613 39.22 -9.40 -12.81
C GLU A 613 38.40 -8.25 -13.38
N ASP A 614 38.69 -7.90 -14.63
CA ASP A 614 37.91 -6.95 -15.39
C ASP A 614 36.64 -7.66 -15.87
N ASN A 615 35.50 -7.34 -15.28
CA ASN A 615 34.19 -7.90 -15.63
C ASN A 615 33.48 -6.91 -16.57
N PRO A 616 33.70 -6.98 -17.90
CA PRO A 616 33.24 -5.96 -18.82
C PRO A 616 31.71 -5.96 -18.95
N ARG A 617 31.13 -4.77 -19.07
CA ARG A 617 29.68 -4.61 -19.28
C ARG A 617 29.24 -4.78 -20.73
N ALA A 618 30.18 -4.82 -21.67
CA ALA A 618 29.92 -5.14 -23.06
C ALA A 618 31.18 -5.78 -23.69
N TRP A 619 30.99 -6.81 -24.49
CA TRP A 619 32.06 -7.54 -25.16
C TRP A 619 31.61 -8.09 -26.52
N LEU A 620 32.55 -8.40 -27.39
CA LEU A 620 32.28 -9.04 -28.68
C LEU A 620 32.55 -10.54 -28.57
N VAL A 621 31.58 -11.34 -29.01
CA VAL A 621 31.74 -12.79 -29.16
C VAL A 621 31.91 -13.16 -30.64
N GLN A 622 32.58 -14.28 -30.88
CA GLN A 622 32.88 -14.79 -32.22
C GLN A 622 32.09 -16.05 -32.55
N ASP A 623 31.42 -16.65 -31.57
CA ASP A 623 30.59 -17.83 -31.76
C ASP A 623 29.21 -17.66 -31.12
N VAL A 624 28.25 -18.44 -31.60
CA VAL A 624 26.87 -18.43 -31.13
C VAL A 624 26.38 -19.87 -30.99
N GLN A 625 25.85 -20.17 -29.81
CA GLN A 625 25.19 -21.43 -29.54
C GLN A 625 23.71 -21.19 -29.23
N LEU A 626 22.83 -22.00 -29.84
CA LEU A 626 21.40 -21.96 -29.54
C LEU A 626 21.12 -22.79 -28.28
N ALA A 627 20.40 -22.22 -27.32
CA ALA A 627 20.03 -22.90 -26.08
C ALA A 627 18.66 -22.39 -25.57
N ASP A 628 17.85 -23.29 -25.03
CA ASP A 628 16.67 -22.89 -24.26
C ASP A 628 17.08 -22.31 -22.89
N ASP A 629 16.14 -21.66 -22.18
CA ASP A 629 16.46 -20.95 -20.93
C ASP A 629 17.10 -21.87 -19.85
N VAL A 630 16.69 -23.14 -19.79
CA VAL A 630 17.22 -24.12 -18.81
C VAL A 630 18.64 -24.52 -19.14
N THR A 631 18.89 -24.89 -20.40
CA THR A 631 20.23 -25.25 -20.88
C THR A 631 21.16 -24.05 -20.84
N ALA A 632 20.66 -22.87 -21.19
CA ALA A 632 21.43 -21.64 -21.16
C ALA A 632 21.89 -21.31 -19.74
N LEU A 633 21.01 -21.39 -18.73
CA LEU A 633 21.38 -21.14 -17.35
C LEU A 633 22.49 -22.12 -16.87
N ALA A 634 22.37 -23.40 -17.22
CA ALA A 634 23.38 -24.40 -16.88
C ALA A 634 24.73 -24.13 -17.56
N LEU A 635 24.74 -23.77 -18.86
CA LEU A 635 25.96 -23.41 -19.60
C LEU A 635 26.62 -22.15 -19.03
N LEU A 636 25.83 -21.13 -18.70
CA LEU A 636 26.34 -19.90 -18.09
C LEU A 636 27.00 -20.16 -16.73
N ALA A 637 26.47 -21.12 -15.96
CA ALA A 637 27.04 -21.55 -14.69
C ALA A 637 28.30 -22.42 -14.85
N ASP A 638 28.49 -23.09 -15.97
CA ASP A 638 29.63 -23.98 -16.20
C ASP A 638 30.92 -23.20 -16.49
N HIS A 639 31.95 -23.40 -15.66
CA HIS A 639 33.27 -22.80 -15.85
C HIS A 639 33.98 -23.26 -17.13
N ALA A 640 33.57 -24.37 -17.75
CA ALA A 640 34.08 -24.81 -19.05
C ALA A 640 33.52 -24.00 -20.23
N PHE A 641 32.42 -23.26 -20.04
CA PHE A 641 31.83 -22.42 -21.07
C PHE A 641 32.48 -21.02 -21.09
N ASP A 642 33.03 -20.62 -22.23
CA ASP A 642 33.72 -19.34 -22.40
C ASP A 642 32.75 -18.20 -22.72
N LEU A 643 32.41 -17.40 -21.69
CA LEU A 643 31.52 -16.24 -21.81
C LEU A 643 32.06 -15.14 -22.72
N SER A 644 33.38 -15.08 -22.92
CA SER A 644 34.03 -14.05 -23.74
C SER A 644 34.01 -14.38 -25.23
N HIS A 645 33.82 -15.67 -25.58
CA HIS A 645 33.93 -16.15 -26.95
C HIS A 645 32.60 -16.56 -27.58
N THR A 646 31.66 -17.08 -26.78
CA THR A 646 30.40 -17.66 -27.28
C THR A 646 29.18 -17.00 -26.63
N ALA A 647 28.24 -16.50 -27.42
CA ALA A 647 26.93 -16.04 -26.93
C ALA A 647 25.87 -17.13 -27.06
N LEU A 648 24.92 -17.11 -26.12
CA LEU A 648 23.74 -17.98 -26.17
C LEU A 648 22.55 -17.22 -26.74
N LEU A 649 21.90 -17.79 -27.76
CA LEU A 649 20.68 -17.26 -28.35
C LEU A 649 19.51 -18.25 -28.19
N PRO A 650 18.26 -17.75 -28.13
CA PRO A 650 17.11 -18.63 -28.05
C PRO A 650 16.98 -19.48 -29.32
N PRO A 651 16.38 -20.69 -29.26
CA PRO A 651 16.31 -21.60 -30.41
C PRO A 651 15.59 -21.02 -31.63
N ASP A 652 14.66 -20.09 -31.40
CA ASP A 652 13.87 -19.42 -32.44
C ASP A 652 14.57 -18.19 -33.04
N ALA A 653 15.79 -17.87 -32.61
CA ALA A 653 16.57 -16.78 -33.20
C ALA A 653 16.87 -17.10 -34.67
N VAL A 654 16.32 -16.28 -35.58
CA VAL A 654 16.42 -16.54 -37.03
C VAL A 654 17.88 -16.47 -37.48
N SER A 655 18.44 -17.64 -37.81
CA SER A 655 19.81 -17.86 -38.30
C SER A 655 20.20 -17.08 -39.56
N SER A 656 19.24 -16.50 -40.30
CA SER A 656 19.47 -15.88 -41.62
C SER A 656 20.32 -14.60 -41.61
N SER A 657 20.68 -14.06 -40.45
CA SER A 657 21.50 -12.85 -40.29
C SER A 657 22.88 -13.09 -39.66
N LEU A 658 23.19 -14.33 -39.26
CA LEU A 658 24.50 -14.69 -38.74
C LEU A 658 25.41 -15.08 -39.91
N HIS A 659 26.11 -14.09 -40.47
CA HIS A 659 27.21 -14.35 -41.38
C HIS A 659 28.36 -15.05 -40.63
N PRO A 660 29.09 -15.99 -41.26
CA PRO A 660 30.25 -16.60 -40.63
C PRO A 660 31.23 -15.50 -40.20
N PHE A 661 31.53 -15.44 -38.92
CA PHE A 661 32.44 -14.47 -38.35
C PHE A 661 33.85 -14.72 -38.90
N ILE A 662 34.47 -13.70 -39.48
CA ILE A 662 35.86 -13.79 -39.94
C ILE A 662 36.74 -13.55 -38.71
N PRO A 663 37.56 -14.53 -38.28
CA PRO A 663 38.48 -14.32 -37.17
C PRO A 663 39.45 -13.20 -37.53
N SER A 664 39.44 -12.13 -36.73
CA SER A 664 40.36 -11.01 -36.89
C SER A 664 41.33 -10.99 -35.70
N SER A 665 42.58 -10.61 -35.96
CA SER A 665 43.59 -10.39 -34.92
C SER A 665 43.49 -9.00 -34.27
N LEU A 666 42.56 -8.16 -34.70
CA LEU A 666 42.29 -6.86 -34.09
C LEU A 666 41.53 -7.06 -32.77
N GLN A 667 42.04 -6.45 -31.71
CA GLN A 667 41.37 -6.34 -30.42
C GLN A 667 40.56 -5.04 -30.43
N PRO A 668 39.23 -5.09 -30.63
CA PRO A 668 38.41 -3.90 -30.65
C PRO A 668 38.36 -3.27 -29.26
N THR A 669 38.42 -1.94 -29.19
CA THR A 669 38.11 -1.23 -27.94
C THR A 669 36.61 -0.98 -27.89
N ILE A 670 35.97 -1.44 -26.81
CA ILE A 670 34.54 -1.22 -26.56
C ILE A 670 34.41 -0.23 -25.41
N GLN A 671 33.76 0.89 -25.68
CA GLN A 671 33.43 1.88 -24.64
C GLN A 671 31.92 1.96 -24.48
N LEU A 672 31.44 1.67 -23.28
CA LEU A 672 30.02 1.79 -22.91
C LEU A 672 29.84 3.04 -22.03
N SER A 673 28.89 3.89 -22.40
CA SER A 673 28.55 5.10 -21.64
C SER A 673 27.02 5.20 -21.48
N ARG A 674 26.56 5.53 -20.26
CA ARG A 674 25.14 5.75 -20.00
C ARG A 674 24.79 7.23 -20.22
N LEU A 675 23.97 7.49 -21.23
CA LEU A 675 23.52 8.85 -21.57
C LEU A 675 22.27 9.27 -20.79
N ALA A 676 21.43 8.31 -20.43
CA ALA A 676 20.25 8.47 -19.60
C ALA A 676 19.93 7.13 -18.91
N SER A 677 19.02 7.15 -17.94
CA SER A 677 18.51 5.95 -17.26
C SER A 677 18.16 4.83 -18.25
N ASN A 678 17.47 5.16 -19.34
CA ASN A 678 17.01 4.26 -20.40
C ASN A 678 17.82 4.35 -21.72
N ARG A 679 19.04 4.92 -21.72
CA ARG A 679 19.84 5.09 -22.95
C ARG A 679 21.31 4.83 -22.71
N LEU A 680 21.85 3.87 -23.45
CA LEU A 680 23.27 3.56 -23.53
C LEU A 680 23.84 4.01 -24.88
N ARG A 681 25.10 4.42 -24.89
CA ARG A 681 25.91 4.62 -26.10
C ARG A 681 27.12 3.71 -26.02
N ILE A 682 27.31 2.92 -27.07
CA ILE A 682 28.44 2.02 -27.21
C ILE A 682 29.25 2.48 -28.41
N THR A 683 30.54 2.69 -28.18
CA THR A 683 31.51 3.03 -29.23
C THR A 683 32.41 1.82 -29.43
N LEU A 684 32.49 1.35 -30.67
CA LEU A 684 33.31 0.22 -31.06
C LEU A 684 34.38 0.72 -32.03
N SER A 685 35.66 0.61 -31.68
CA SER A 685 36.76 0.85 -32.61
C SER A 685 37.11 -0.43 -33.37
N ASP A 686 37.56 -0.29 -34.61
CA ASP A 686 38.18 -1.36 -35.39
C ASP A 686 37.35 -2.66 -35.46
N ASN A 687 36.05 -2.53 -35.73
CA ASN A 687 35.07 -3.64 -35.68
C ASN A 687 35.51 -4.86 -36.50
N PRO A 688 35.91 -5.96 -35.85
CA PRO A 688 36.41 -7.16 -36.52
C PRO A 688 35.28 -8.04 -37.12
N GLY A 689 34.01 -7.71 -36.86
CA GLY A 689 32.88 -8.64 -36.98
C GLY A 689 32.65 -9.41 -35.68
N GLY A 690 31.43 -9.87 -35.43
CA GLY A 690 31.05 -10.53 -34.17
C GLY A 690 29.63 -10.18 -33.75
N LEU A 691 29.16 -10.79 -32.65
CA LEU A 691 27.96 -10.37 -31.95
C LEU A 691 28.36 -9.54 -30.72
N LEU A 692 27.83 -8.32 -30.60
CA LEU A 692 28.03 -7.48 -29.43
C LEU A 692 27.07 -7.93 -28.32
N VAL A 693 27.62 -8.41 -27.21
CA VAL A 693 26.88 -8.72 -26.00
C VAL A 693 26.93 -7.52 -25.06
N ILE A 694 25.79 -7.18 -24.46
CA ILE A 694 25.65 -6.09 -23.50
C ILE A 694 25.07 -6.69 -22.22
N SER A 695 25.76 -6.51 -21.11
CA SER A 695 25.30 -6.94 -19.78
C SER A 695 24.22 -5.99 -19.28
N GLU A 696 23.00 -6.14 -19.79
CA GLU A 696 21.81 -5.43 -19.35
C GLU A 696 20.62 -6.38 -19.25
N ASN A 697 19.69 -6.07 -18.35
CA ASN A 697 18.45 -6.81 -18.28
C ASN A 697 17.61 -6.57 -19.53
N TRP A 698 17.27 -7.65 -20.22
CA TRP A 698 16.44 -7.58 -21.41
C TRP A 698 14.95 -7.55 -21.03
N LEU A 699 14.24 -6.60 -21.64
CA LEU A 699 12.78 -6.48 -21.63
C LEU A 699 12.34 -6.01 -23.03
N PRO A 700 11.15 -6.39 -23.51
CA PRO A 700 10.63 -5.86 -24.77
C PRO A 700 10.65 -4.32 -24.78
N GLY A 701 11.23 -3.73 -25.82
CA GLY A 701 11.28 -2.28 -26.01
C GLY A 701 12.67 -1.69 -26.22
N TRP A 702 13.74 -2.39 -25.83
CA TRP A 702 15.10 -1.99 -26.22
C TRP A 702 15.24 -1.99 -27.75
N ARG A 703 15.81 -0.91 -28.29
CA ARG A 703 16.06 -0.73 -29.72
C ARG A 703 17.50 -0.28 -29.94
N VAL A 704 18.08 -0.76 -31.04
CA VAL A 704 19.38 -0.29 -31.53
C VAL A 704 19.09 0.76 -32.59
N ASP A 705 19.39 2.02 -32.29
CA ASP A 705 19.44 3.06 -33.31
C ASP A 705 20.79 2.94 -34.05
N SER A 706 20.75 2.88 -35.39
CA SER A 706 21.92 2.62 -36.26
C SER A 706 23.16 3.42 -35.87
N PRO A 707 24.38 2.89 -36.14
CA PRO A 707 25.62 3.57 -35.78
C PRO A 707 25.61 4.98 -36.35
N ILE A 708 25.74 5.99 -35.48
CA ILE A 708 25.98 7.36 -35.90
C ILE A 708 27.30 7.31 -36.70
N PRO A 709 27.30 7.58 -38.00
CA PRO A 709 28.56 7.71 -38.72
C PRO A 709 29.37 8.78 -37.99
N ASN A 710 30.62 8.50 -37.64
CA ASN A 710 31.55 9.54 -37.19
C ASN A 710 31.58 10.63 -38.27
N THR A 711 30.72 11.63 -38.18
CA THR A 711 30.93 12.91 -38.85
C THR A 711 32.06 13.56 -38.07
N GLN A 712 33.25 13.45 -38.67
CA GLN A 712 34.53 13.97 -38.21
C GLN A 712 34.44 15.36 -37.59
#